data_AF-A0A3M1JRB1-F1
#
_entry.id   AF-A0A3M1JRB1-F1
#
_cell.length_a   1.000
_cell.length_b   1.000
_cell.length_c   1.000
_cell.angle_alpha   90.00
_cell.angle_beta   90.00
_cell.angle_gamma   90.00
#
_symmetry.space_group_name_H-M   'P 1'
#
loop_
_entity.id
_entity.type
_entity.pdbx_description
1 polymer ?
#
loop_
_entity_poly.entity_id
_entity_poly.type
_entity_poly.pdbx_seq_one_letter_code
_entity_poly.pdbx_strand_id
1 'polypeptide(L)'
;MNVETKGGIFITIHSKLHAFNLFIHCIFLERISLHRLFHRMSVRSVCLAAIPLLVLLSCENPGTSSSADQSQLTNTLGEPSVGNGMEGSLQDYFYNFESDINVDFYRYGNTRFDFSYGEFLALFNREPDHLTFKTFPDYLLDITAADTNSTVTQRVLVDSLTQLNVVREDSVTLFTSQFKNIEFMSWETDAEPELQRYKPNNSDWIFSDTTINYTDTLDWIVYAAVQDTVNPVGLTFVDRSEWVDTTYYPTDPRQKTYTKTFHFIRKIIGPDSLMYKVDTDCNGNGQWDDAETVDQGNGLWDPEEPYYDIDGDGSYDLSEPYRDCNCNGQWDPAEEFVDANGNGKWDAGESFTDAGNGKIDPAEGFTDLNQDGVAQPNELFIQQEIPNQLLVSYDQYPDRSSYRVLSTIYPGDSLIDRHGVLYHNILAAVQDSETVSRPVDDVDTLITLYTNRVIEHLDQPVNVSDYFITKTEWEGIDPATGASFRDYDYLLFKQDDNLYQLVHPSYFKPPGFQGFDFSSWDNGNWSSEDFAAGFWFENHPVEEVLYYTPNGMLRDGERVETDTTVHTPVATYLIHRSFAVDADEVTVPAKLITGYINAQGNKTCYADTTMMVSDYDECPAMDTTFTDCFRITREMRMTMEGNAVEYGERDLTWLVKGFGIVRDEVYVRWSEAPGSEEQWFGYSKWELHRYHNGGSRSGGMLGRVLAPARTVKLSRLQDEPELGADPYQVTRTAGLQRIGKAAGK
;
A
#
# COMPACT_ATOMS: atom_id res chain seq x y z
N MET A 1 -48.62 -40.50 20.59
CA MET A 1 -47.25 -40.55 21.16
C MET A 1 -46.46 -39.39 20.58
N ASN A 2 -45.46 -38.93 21.31
CA ASN A 2 -44.47 -37.86 21.01
C ASN A 2 -44.01 -37.87 19.53
N VAL A 3 -43.59 -36.78 18.88
CA VAL A 3 -42.67 -35.69 19.31
C VAL A 3 -43.02 -34.37 18.57
N GLU A 4 -42.55 -33.24 19.09
CA GLU A 4 -42.73 -31.89 18.54
C GLU A 4 -41.93 -31.60 17.25
N THR A 5 -42.45 -30.69 16.42
CA THR A 5 -41.69 -29.49 15.99
C THR A 5 -42.66 -28.43 15.45
N LYS A 6 -42.40 -27.15 15.75
CA LYS A 6 -43.31 -26.02 15.47
C LYS A 6 -43.06 -25.41 14.08
N GLY A 7 -44.10 -24.87 13.47
CA GLY A 7 -43.98 -23.98 12.30
C GLY A 7 -44.29 -22.52 12.64
N GLY A 8 -43.72 -21.62 11.83
CA GLY A 8 -44.48 -20.56 11.16
C GLY A 8 -44.78 -19.22 11.86
N ILE A 9 -44.07 -18.16 11.41
CA ILE A 9 -44.53 -16.77 11.07
C ILE A 9 -45.30 -15.97 12.17
N PHE A 10 -44.95 -14.73 12.57
CA PHE A 10 -45.12 -13.46 11.81
C PHE A 10 -44.80 -12.18 12.63
N ILE A 11 -44.35 -11.10 11.96
CA ILE A 11 -44.43 -9.63 12.29
C ILE A 11 -43.78 -9.18 13.63
N THR A 12 -42.85 -8.22 13.70
CA THR A 12 -43.13 -6.78 13.55
C THR A 12 -41.84 -5.94 13.47
N ILE A 13 -41.71 -5.06 12.47
CA ILE A 13 -41.09 -3.74 12.63
C ILE A 13 -41.98 -2.72 11.91
N HIS A 14 -42.40 -1.68 12.63
CA HIS A 14 -43.23 -0.60 12.10
C HIS A 14 -42.40 0.46 11.37
N SER A 15 -42.91 0.91 10.23
CA SER A 15 -42.53 2.18 9.63
C SER A 15 -43.00 3.36 10.50
N LYS A 16 -42.20 4.43 10.58
CA LYS A 16 -42.74 5.80 10.59
C LYS A 16 -41.71 6.86 10.20
N LEU A 17 -42.11 7.63 9.19
CA LEU A 17 -41.55 8.92 8.77
C LEU A 17 -41.43 9.90 9.94
N HIS A 18 -40.39 10.75 9.93
CA HIS A 18 -40.56 12.18 10.19
C HIS A 18 -39.40 13.00 9.63
N ALA A 19 -39.68 13.84 8.65
CA ALA A 19 -38.89 15.04 8.37
C ALA A 19 -39.42 16.19 9.25
N PHE A 20 -38.55 17.13 9.66
CA PHE A 20 -38.90 18.56 9.77
C PHE A 20 -37.64 19.45 9.92
N ASN A 21 -37.71 20.66 9.34
CA ASN A 21 -36.69 21.72 9.43
C ASN A 21 -36.75 22.50 10.75
N LEU A 22 -35.62 23.09 11.19
CA LEU A 22 -35.40 24.54 11.48
C LEU A 22 -33.92 24.72 11.96
N PHE A 23 -33.01 25.56 11.45
CA PHE A 23 -32.93 27.03 11.14
C PHE A 23 -32.67 27.99 12.33
N ILE A 24 -31.88 29.06 12.05
CA ILE A 24 -31.58 30.31 12.82
C ILE A 24 -30.43 30.19 13.86
N HIS A 25 -29.41 31.07 13.98
CA HIS A 25 -28.91 32.25 13.21
C HIS A 25 -27.36 32.43 13.45
N CYS A 26 -26.53 32.89 12.51
CA CYS A 26 -26.20 34.27 12.05
C CYS A 26 -25.50 35.24 13.03
N ILE A 27 -24.27 35.66 12.69
CA ILE A 27 -23.79 37.07 12.64
C ILE A 27 -22.74 37.15 11.49
N PHE A 28 -22.50 38.22 10.74
CA PHE A 28 -23.28 39.20 9.95
C PHE A 28 -22.26 40.18 9.32
N LEU A 29 -22.38 40.46 8.00
CA LEU A 29 -21.79 41.62 7.26
C LEU A 29 -20.25 41.70 7.07
N GLU A 30 -19.72 42.37 6.02
CA GLU A 30 -20.33 43.43 5.18
C GLU A 30 -19.93 43.35 3.67
N ARG A 31 -20.63 44.11 2.80
CA ARG A 31 -20.56 44.04 1.31
C ARG A 31 -20.74 45.42 0.65
N ILE A 32 -19.81 45.89 -0.18
CA ILE A 32 -19.92 47.11 -1.04
C ILE A 32 -19.14 46.83 -2.36
N SER A 33 -19.73 46.75 -3.58
CA SER A 33 -20.28 47.80 -4.50
C SER A 33 -19.25 48.82 -5.04
N LEU A 34 -19.28 49.34 -6.28
CA LEU A 34 -19.81 48.93 -7.60
C LEU A 34 -19.21 49.91 -8.67
N HIS A 35 -19.15 49.49 -9.94
CA HIS A 35 -19.14 50.32 -11.18
C HIS A 35 -17.92 51.18 -11.67
N ARG A 36 -17.40 50.78 -12.86
CA ARG A 36 -17.55 51.44 -14.19
C ARG A 36 -16.89 52.82 -14.43
N LEU A 37 -16.03 52.94 -15.48
CA LEU A 37 -16.17 53.80 -16.70
C LEU A 37 -14.82 54.16 -17.42
N PHE A 38 -14.78 53.89 -18.74
CA PHE A 38 -14.16 54.68 -19.85
C PHE A 38 -12.63 54.73 -20.16
N HIS A 39 -12.26 54.10 -21.30
CA HIS A 39 -11.85 54.73 -22.60
C HIS A 39 -10.44 54.49 -23.23
N ARG A 40 -10.48 54.16 -24.53
CA ARG A 40 -9.56 54.46 -25.68
C ARG A 40 -8.28 53.62 -25.96
N MET A 41 -8.30 52.99 -27.16
CA MET A 41 -7.33 53.08 -28.30
C MET A 41 -5.83 52.71 -28.08
N SER A 42 -5.01 52.28 -29.04
CA SER A 42 -5.18 51.70 -30.41
C SER A 42 -3.79 51.40 -31.04
N VAL A 43 -3.47 50.14 -31.34
CA VAL A 43 -2.80 49.64 -32.59
C VAL A 43 -1.36 50.12 -33.00
N ARG A 44 -0.47 49.14 -33.33
CA ARG A 44 0.82 49.18 -34.13
C ARG A 44 2.05 49.90 -33.49
N SER A 45 3.33 49.55 -33.77
CA SER A 45 3.97 48.39 -34.42
C SER A 45 5.51 48.38 -34.24
N VAL A 46 6.13 47.18 -34.24
CA VAL A 46 7.47 46.84 -34.81
C VAL A 46 8.70 47.63 -34.29
N CYS A 47 9.57 47.05 -33.43
CA CYS A 47 10.85 46.36 -33.74
C CYS A 47 11.60 45.99 -32.41
N LEU A 48 12.65 45.15 -32.29
CA LEU A 48 13.40 44.20 -33.14
C LEU A 48 14.22 43.23 -32.21
N ALA A 49 14.51 42.00 -32.65
CA ALA A 49 15.56 41.06 -32.20
C ALA A 49 15.71 40.68 -30.69
N ALA A 50 15.30 39.45 -30.35
CA ALA A 50 15.88 38.63 -29.27
C ALA A 50 15.72 37.12 -29.58
N ILE A 51 16.68 36.31 -29.14
CA ILE A 51 16.72 34.84 -29.33
C ILE A 51 15.86 34.16 -28.23
N PRO A 52 15.06 33.12 -28.52
CA PRO A 52 14.24 32.48 -27.51
C PRO A 52 15.04 31.49 -26.65
N LEU A 53 15.02 31.71 -25.33
CA LEU A 53 15.38 30.73 -24.31
C LEU A 53 14.08 30.30 -23.62
N LEU A 54 13.63 29.06 -23.80
CA LEU A 54 12.48 28.54 -23.04
C LEU A 54 12.88 28.34 -21.58
N VAL A 55 12.17 29.01 -20.67
CA VAL A 55 12.20 28.72 -19.22
C VAL A 55 10.80 28.29 -18.82
N LEU A 56 10.69 27.09 -18.26
CA LEU A 56 9.47 26.59 -17.63
C LEU A 56 9.35 27.21 -16.23
N LEU A 57 8.21 27.82 -15.95
CA LEU A 57 7.86 28.29 -14.61
C LEU A 57 7.28 27.12 -13.80
N SER A 58 7.97 26.72 -12.74
CA SER A 58 7.41 25.91 -11.65
C SER A 58 6.99 26.85 -10.52
N CYS A 59 5.80 26.66 -9.95
CA CYS A 59 5.30 27.53 -8.89
C CYS A 59 5.99 27.27 -7.55
N GLU A 60 6.46 28.35 -6.95
CA GLU A 60 7.10 28.42 -5.64
C GLU A 60 6.01 28.48 -4.54
N ASN A 61 6.18 27.74 -3.44
CA ASN A 61 5.27 27.76 -2.28
C ASN A 61 6.04 28.35 -1.08
N PRO A 62 5.49 29.32 -0.32
CA PRO A 62 6.29 30.14 0.58
C PRO A 62 6.65 29.39 1.87
N GLY A 63 7.91 29.51 2.29
CA GLY A 63 8.44 28.73 3.40
C GLY A 63 7.97 29.18 4.79
N THR A 64 7.58 28.20 5.60
CA THR A 64 7.87 28.23 7.04
C THR A 64 9.23 27.58 7.27
N SER A 65 10.18 28.35 7.77
CA SER A 65 11.55 27.90 8.05
C SER A 65 11.60 27.05 9.32
N SER A 66 11.66 25.73 9.17
CA SER A 66 12.54 24.90 9.99
C SER A 66 13.63 24.36 9.07
N SER A 67 14.89 24.67 9.38
CA SER A 67 16.02 24.02 8.73
C SER A 67 15.93 22.52 8.99
N ALA A 68 15.84 21.71 7.93
CA ALA A 68 16.21 20.31 8.01
C ALA A 68 17.71 20.28 8.29
N ASP A 69 18.06 20.16 9.57
CA ASP A 69 19.44 19.99 9.98
C ASP A 69 19.86 18.60 9.50
N GLN A 70 20.82 18.54 8.57
CA GLN A 70 21.48 17.28 8.25
C GLN A 70 22.44 16.98 9.39
N SER A 71 21.90 16.43 10.48
CA SER A 71 22.69 15.92 11.59
C SER A 71 23.70 14.92 11.05
N GLN A 72 24.98 15.28 11.08
CA GLN A 72 26.03 14.33 10.74
C GLN A 72 26.08 13.28 11.84
N LEU A 73 25.81 12.02 11.47
CA LEU A 73 25.86 10.88 12.38
C LEU A 73 27.22 10.82 13.08
N THR A 74 27.19 10.75 14.40
CA THR A 74 28.38 10.69 15.24
C THR A 74 28.95 9.28 15.23
N ASN A 75 30.26 9.13 14.97
CA ASN A 75 30.94 7.85 15.06
C ASN A 75 32.38 8.02 15.54
N THR A 76 32.72 7.44 16.69
CA THR A 76 34.05 7.53 17.31
C THR A 76 34.86 6.22 17.28
N LEU A 77 34.37 5.17 16.62
CA LEU A 77 35.02 3.84 16.63
C LEU A 77 36.44 3.87 16.04
N GLY A 78 36.70 4.78 15.10
CA GLY A 78 38.02 4.99 14.49
C GLY A 78 38.96 5.91 15.26
N GLU A 79 38.48 6.61 16.28
CA GLU A 79 39.30 7.54 17.08
C GLU A 79 40.19 6.78 18.06
N PRO A 80 41.46 7.20 18.28
CA PRO A 80 42.41 6.48 19.13
C PRO A 80 42.16 6.67 20.63
N SER A 81 41.34 7.65 21.03
CA SER A 81 40.92 7.94 22.40
C SER A 81 39.68 8.82 22.35
N VAL A 82 38.77 8.63 23.30
CA VAL A 82 37.49 9.36 23.42
C VAL A 82 37.27 9.89 24.84
N GLY A 83 36.30 10.80 25.00
CA GLY A 83 35.87 11.35 26.28
C GLY A 83 37.02 11.89 27.15
N ASN A 84 37.06 11.44 28.41
CA ASN A 84 38.11 11.79 29.37
C ASN A 84 39.35 10.85 29.31
N GLY A 85 39.33 9.83 28.45
CA GLY A 85 40.39 8.82 28.31
C GLY A 85 40.32 7.64 29.29
N MET A 86 39.21 7.47 30.02
CA MET A 86 38.94 6.29 30.84
C MET A 86 38.50 5.11 29.95
N GLU A 87 39.24 4.01 30.03
CA GLU A 87 39.00 2.81 29.24
C GLU A 87 39.06 1.55 30.12
N GLY A 88 38.26 0.53 29.80
CA GLY A 88 38.22 -0.75 30.51
C GLY A 88 37.96 -1.93 29.57
N SER A 89 38.63 -3.06 29.80
CA SER A 89 38.39 -4.29 29.03
C SER A 89 36.95 -4.79 29.24
N LEU A 90 36.24 -5.18 28.18
CA LEU A 90 34.90 -5.76 28.31
C LEU A 90 34.87 -6.94 29.29
N GLN A 91 35.93 -7.77 29.31
CA GLN A 91 36.04 -8.93 30.20
C GLN A 91 36.19 -8.57 31.69
N ASP A 92 36.57 -7.33 32.02
CA ASP A 92 36.65 -6.84 33.40
C ASP A 92 35.29 -6.34 33.91
N TYR A 93 34.40 -5.88 33.01
CA TYR A 93 33.14 -5.17 33.34
C TYR A 93 31.87 -5.94 32.92
N PHE A 94 31.99 -7.00 32.14
CA PHE A 94 30.89 -7.82 31.67
C PHE A 94 31.08 -9.31 31.99
N TYR A 95 30.01 -10.09 31.87
CA TYR A 95 30.00 -11.50 32.22
C TYR A 95 30.86 -12.36 31.29
N ASN A 96 31.72 -13.20 31.88
CA ASN A 96 32.44 -14.24 31.14
C ASN A 96 31.53 -15.46 30.94
N PHE A 97 30.97 -15.60 29.74
CA PHE A 97 30.06 -16.68 29.39
C PHE A 97 30.66 -18.10 29.44
N GLU A 98 31.99 -18.26 29.52
CA GLU A 98 32.64 -19.56 29.74
C GLU A 98 32.58 -20.03 31.21
N SER A 99 32.04 -19.20 32.11
CA SER A 99 31.89 -19.49 33.55
C SER A 99 30.42 -19.76 33.90
N ASP A 100 30.19 -20.58 34.94
CA ASP A 100 28.86 -20.78 35.54
C ASP A 100 28.48 -19.53 36.36
N ILE A 101 27.75 -18.60 35.73
CA ILE A 101 27.31 -17.34 36.30
C ILE A 101 25.84 -17.47 36.70
N ASN A 102 25.53 -17.05 37.93
CA ASN A 102 24.18 -17.05 38.48
C ASN A 102 24.01 -15.75 39.30
N VAL A 103 23.26 -14.78 38.78
CA VAL A 103 23.13 -13.45 39.39
C VAL A 103 21.68 -13.13 39.63
N ASP A 104 21.36 -12.73 40.86
CA ASP A 104 20.02 -12.38 41.29
C ASP A 104 19.86 -10.86 41.35
N PHE A 105 18.79 -10.38 40.71
CA PHE A 105 18.39 -8.98 40.62
C PHE A 105 17.01 -8.79 41.26
N TYR A 106 16.78 -7.62 41.86
CA TYR A 106 15.44 -7.10 42.08
C TYR A 106 14.92 -6.51 40.77
N ARG A 107 13.73 -6.95 40.36
CA ARG A 107 13.04 -6.49 39.16
C ARG A 107 11.84 -5.62 39.52
N TYR A 108 11.82 -4.42 38.98
CA TYR A 108 10.72 -3.47 39.09
C TYR A 108 10.00 -3.40 37.74
N GLY A 109 8.69 -3.58 37.74
CA GLY A 109 7.84 -3.27 36.57
C GLY A 109 7.48 -1.78 36.52
N ASN A 110 7.02 -1.31 35.37
CA ASN A 110 6.57 0.05 35.06
C ASN A 110 5.92 0.83 36.23
N THR A 111 4.87 0.29 36.88
CA THR A 111 4.14 0.97 37.97
C THR A 111 4.95 1.14 39.26
N ARG A 112 6.15 0.55 39.31
CA ARG A 112 7.09 0.54 40.44
C ARG A 112 8.51 0.94 40.02
N PHE A 113 8.69 1.42 38.78
CA PHE A 113 9.98 1.70 38.17
C PHE A 113 10.82 2.71 38.99
N ASP A 114 10.20 3.82 39.41
CA ASP A 114 10.89 4.91 40.11
C ASP A 114 11.20 4.62 41.60
N PHE A 115 10.75 3.49 42.15
CA PHE A 115 10.99 3.16 43.56
C PHE A 115 12.44 2.68 43.77
N SER A 116 13.12 3.22 44.78
CA SER A 116 14.28 2.53 45.37
C SER A 116 13.84 1.30 46.17
N TYR A 117 14.75 0.35 46.40
CA TYR A 117 14.49 -0.83 47.26
C TYR A 117 13.95 -0.42 48.65
N GLY A 118 14.55 0.60 49.27
CA GLY A 118 14.12 1.08 50.60
C GLY A 118 12.70 1.66 50.61
N GLU A 119 12.32 2.44 49.60
CA GLU A 119 10.96 2.98 49.46
C GLU A 119 9.94 1.89 49.15
N PHE A 120 10.30 0.94 48.28
CA PHE A 120 9.45 -0.21 47.96
C PHE A 120 9.17 -1.06 49.20
N LEU A 121 10.21 -1.41 49.94
CA LEU A 121 10.10 -2.20 51.17
C LEU A 121 9.26 -1.47 52.22
N ALA A 122 9.47 -0.16 52.39
CA ALA A 122 8.71 0.65 53.35
C ALA A 122 7.22 0.80 52.99
N LEU A 123 6.86 0.84 51.70
CA LEU A 123 5.48 1.01 51.25
C LEU A 123 4.70 -0.31 51.15
N PHE A 124 5.34 -1.38 50.68
CA PHE A 124 4.68 -2.66 50.39
C PHE A 124 4.94 -3.74 51.46
N ASN A 125 5.90 -3.53 52.37
CA ASN A 125 6.31 -4.49 53.40
C ASN A 125 6.63 -5.89 52.82
N ARG A 126 7.20 -5.91 51.61
CA ARG A 126 7.74 -7.05 50.88
C ARG A 126 8.86 -6.57 49.97
N GLU A 127 9.74 -7.46 49.54
CA GLU A 127 10.76 -7.15 48.54
C GLU A 127 10.16 -7.05 47.12
N PRO A 128 10.85 -6.40 46.16
CA PRO A 128 10.51 -6.49 44.74
C PRO A 128 10.54 -7.94 44.22
N ASP A 129 9.97 -8.17 43.04
CA ASP A 129 10.03 -9.49 42.41
C ASP A 129 11.49 -9.81 42.00
N HIS A 130 11.90 -11.09 42.03
CA HIS A 130 13.27 -11.49 41.73
C HIS A 130 13.43 -11.93 40.27
N LEU A 131 14.54 -11.54 39.65
CA LEU A 131 14.99 -12.03 38.35
C LEU A 131 16.39 -12.63 38.48
N THR A 132 16.60 -13.84 38.01
CA THR A 132 17.90 -14.51 38.00
C THR A 132 18.42 -14.61 36.57
N PHE A 133 19.67 -14.18 36.35
CA PHE A 133 20.42 -14.33 35.10
C PHE A 133 21.39 -15.52 35.23
N LYS A 134 21.31 -16.47 34.29
CA LYS A 134 22.12 -17.72 34.28
C LYS A 134 22.85 -17.90 32.95
N THR A 135 24.11 -18.32 33.00
CA THR A 135 24.87 -18.79 31.83
C THR A 135 24.92 -20.33 31.80
N PHE A 136 25.07 -20.91 30.60
CA PHE A 136 25.10 -22.35 30.41
C PHE A 136 26.34 -22.77 29.58
N PRO A 137 27.57 -22.65 30.13
CA PRO A 137 28.83 -22.89 29.40
C PRO A 137 29.03 -24.35 28.95
N ASP A 138 28.35 -25.31 29.58
CA ASP A 138 28.35 -26.72 29.18
C ASP A 138 27.52 -26.97 27.89
N TYR A 139 26.91 -25.94 27.31
CA TYR A 139 26.10 -25.98 26.08
C TYR A 139 26.56 -24.95 25.02
N LEU A 140 26.50 -25.34 23.74
CA LEU A 140 26.75 -24.48 22.58
C LEU A 140 25.63 -24.63 21.56
N LEU A 141 25.24 -23.54 20.89
CA LEU A 141 24.20 -23.58 19.86
C LEU A 141 24.76 -24.05 18.51
N ASP A 142 24.14 -25.05 17.89
CA ASP A 142 24.49 -25.56 16.56
C ASP A 142 23.79 -24.82 15.43
N ILE A 143 24.58 -24.35 14.45
CA ILE A 143 24.10 -23.80 13.18
C ILE A 143 24.97 -24.35 12.01
N THR A 144 25.19 -25.67 11.96
CA THR A 144 26.11 -26.38 11.04
C THR A 144 25.70 -26.43 9.55
N ALA A 145 26.31 -25.53 8.77
CA ALA A 145 26.92 -25.67 7.43
C ALA A 145 26.64 -26.86 6.45
N ALA A 146 26.45 -28.12 6.86
CA ALA A 146 26.74 -29.25 5.95
C ALA A 146 26.11 -30.62 6.28
N ASP A 147 25.42 -31.21 5.28
CA ASP A 147 25.70 -32.61 4.89
C ASP A 147 25.34 -32.92 3.41
N THR A 148 26.28 -33.54 2.67
CA THR A 148 26.12 -34.20 1.35
C THR A 148 25.80 -33.41 0.06
N ASN A 149 26.82 -32.80 -0.56
CA ASN A 149 26.76 -32.36 -1.96
C ASN A 149 26.93 -33.55 -2.96
N SER A 150 25.81 -34.16 -3.38
CA SER A 150 25.59 -34.86 -4.69
C SER A 150 24.36 -35.77 -4.70
N THR A 151 23.84 -36.17 -3.53
CA THR A 151 22.67 -37.05 -3.39
C THR A 151 21.35 -36.31 -3.19
N VAL A 152 21.39 -35.05 -2.78
CA VAL A 152 20.21 -34.25 -2.36
C VAL A 152 19.33 -33.85 -3.55
N THR A 153 19.94 -33.45 -4.67
CA THR A 153 19.24 -33.04 -5.91
C THR A 153 19.09 -34.17 -6.94
N GLN A 154 19.47 -35.40 -6.60
CA GLN A 154 19.26 -36.53 -7.50
C GLN A 154 17.77 -36.86 -7.59
N ARG A 155 17.12 -36.44 -8.68
CA ARG A 155 15.74 -36.79 -8.99
C ARG A 155 15.62 -38.29 -9.28
N VAL A 156 14.78 -38.98 -8.51
CA VAL A 156 14.43 -40.40 -8.68
C VAL A 156 13.01 -40.47 -9.24
N LEU A 157 12.80 -41.27 -10.29
CA LEU A 157 11.48 -41.46 -10.89
C LEU A 157 10.55 -42.23 -9.94
N VAL A 158 9.32 -41.77 -9.78
CA VAL A 158 8.28 -42.42 -8.96
C VAL A 158 7.30 -43.13 -9.88
N ASP A 159 7.66 -44.35 -10.29
CA ASP A 159 6.91 -45.17 -11.24
C ASP A 159 5.43 -45.39 -10.84
N SER A 160 5.12 -45.40 -9.53
CA SER A 160 3.76 -45.62 -9.03
C SER A 160 2.83 -44.41 -9.15
N LEU A 161 3.38 -43.21 -9.40
CA LEU A 161 2.61 -41.97 -9.56
C LEU A 161 2.70 -41.40 -10.98
N THR A 162 3.69 -41.83 -11.76
CA THR A 162 3.85 -41.46 -13.18
C THR A 162 2.73 -42.07 -14.03
N GLN A 163 2.07 -41.24 -14.84
CA GLN A 163 0.98 -41.62 -15.74
C GLN A 163 1.27 -41.11 -17.14
N LEU A 164 1.30 -42.00 -18.13
CA LEU A 164 1.55 -41.64 -19.52
C LEU A 164 0.22 -41.54 -20.30
N ASN A 165 0.15 -40.62 -21.26
CA ASN A 165 -1.02 -40.35 -22.10
C ASN A 165 -2.29 -40.00 -21.28
N VAL A 166 -2.16 -39.12 -20.28
CA VAL A 166 -3.27 -38.61 -19.50
C VAL A 166 -4.09 -37.66 -20.36
N VAL A 167 -5.35 -38.02 -20.64
CA VAL A 167 -6.30 -37.15 -21.35
C VAL A 167 -6.96 -36.20 -20.35
N ARG A 168 -6.77 -34.89 -20.53
CA ARG A 168 -7.40 -33.85 -19.73
C ARG A 168 -8.45 -33.12 -20.56
N GLU A 169 -9.68 -33.05 -20.05
CA GLU A 169 -10.73 -32.19 -20.63
C GLU A 169 -10.66 -30.81 -19.98
N ASP A 170 -10.71 -29.75 -20.79
CA ASP A 170 -10.76 -28.37 -20.31
C ASP A 170 -11.57 -27.51 -21.32
N SER A 171 -11.82 -26.24 -20.98
CA SER A 171 -12.68 -25.37 -21.79
C SER A 171 -12.17 -23.94 -21.84
N VAL A 172 -12.37 -23.28 -22.98
CA VAL A 172 -12.00 -21.89 -23.19
C VAL A 172 -13.21 -21.08 -23.63
N THR A 173 -13.60 -20.09 -22.83
CA THR A 173 -14.63 -19.11 -23.21
C THR A 173 -13.99 -17.93 -23.93
N LEU A 174 -14.62 -17.57 -25.06
CA LEU A 174 -14.35 -16.41 -25.89
C LEU A 174 -15.52 -15.43 -25.72
N PHE A 175 -15.22 -14.16 -25.44
CA PHE A 175 -16.21 -13.08 -25.32
C PHE A 175 -15.91 -12.01 -26.38
N THR A 176 -16.94 -11.47 -27.02
CA THR A 176 -16.78 -10.31 -27.90
C THR A 176 -16.75 -9.00 -27.13
N SER A 177 -16.31 -7.93 -27.79
CA SER A 177 -16.56 -6.56 -27.33
C SER A 177 -18.07 -6.31 -27.13
N GLN A 178 -18.39 -5.41 -26.20
CA GLN A 178 -19.76 -4.97 -25.93
C GLN A 178 -20.04 -3.69 -26.71
N PHE A 179 -21.16 -3.62 -27.41
CA PHE A 179 -21.58 -2.41 -28.12
C PHE A 179 -23.09 -2.17 -27.99
N LYS A 180 -23.54 -0.99 -28.42
CA LYS A 180 -24.96 -0.64 -28.55
C LYS A 180 -25.23 -0.23 -29.99
N ASN A 181 -26.42 -0.58 -30.47
CA ASN A 181 -26.92 -0.15 -31.77
C ASN A 181 -27.74 1.13 -31.62
N ILE A 182 -27.62 2.03 -32.61
CA ILE A 182 -28.56 3.16 -32.76
C ILE A 182 -29.84 2.59 -33.39
N GLU A 183 -30.92 2.48 -32.61
CA GLU A 183 -32.19 1.95 -33.09
C GLU A 183 -32.95 2.98 -33.94
N PHE A 184 -32.86 4.25 -33.56
CA PHE A 184 -33.25 5.41 -34.37
C PHE A 184 -32.60 6.69 -33.82
N MET A 185 -32.59 7.74 -34.62
CA MET A 185 -32.32 9.12 -34.18
C MET A 185 -33.63 9.90 -34.18
N SER A 186 -33.91 10.72 -33.17
CA SER A 186 -35.08 11.60 -33.14
C SER A 186 -34.68 13.03 -32.81
N TRP A 187 -35.33 14.02 -33.42
CA TRP A 187 -35.12 15.43 -33.11
C TRP A 187 -35.62 15.76 -31.69
N GLU A 188 -34.81 16.44 -30.89
CA GLU A 188 -35.13 16.80 -29.51
C GLU A 188 -35.86 18.16 -29.46
N THR A 189 -37.20 18.12 -29.51
CA THR A 189 -38.09 19.30 -29.48
C THR A 189 -38.23 19.96 -28.11
N ASP A 190 -37.90 19.24 -27.03
CA ASP A 190 -38.02 19.75 -25.65
C ASP A 190 -36.90 20.72 -25.23
N ALA A 191 -35.93 20.98 -26.12
CA ALA A 191 -34.80 21.86 -25.89
C ALA A 191 -35.04 23.29 -26.41
N GLU A 192 -34.34 24.27 -25.83
CA GLU A 192 -34.28 25.64 -26.38
C GLU A 192 -33.81 25.59 -27.86
N PRO A 193 -34.34 26.44 -28.76
CA PRO A 193 -34.15 26.29 -30.22
C PRO A 193 -32.69 26.13 -30.66
N GLU A 194 -31.79 26.91 -30.06
CA GLU A 194 -30.34 26.87 -30.32
C GLU A 194 -29.62 25.59 -29.82
N LEU A 195 -30.31 24.77 -29.02
CA LEU A 195 -29.81 23.49 -28.49
C LEU A 195 -30.48 22.27 -29.13
N GLN A 196 -31.53 22.44 -29.94
CA GLN A 196 -32.24 21.34 -30.60
C GLN A 196 -31.31 20.60 -31.57
N ARG A 197 -31.41 19.26 -31.59
CA ARG A 197 -30.56 18.36 -32.39
C ARG A 197 -31.11 16.95 -32.41
N TYR A 198 -30.57 16.11 -33.29
CA TYR A 198 -30.85 14.67 -33.27
C TYR A 198 -30.22 13.97 -32.07
N LYS A 199 -31.02 13.14 -31.40
CA LYS A 199 -30.62 12.35 -30.23
C LYS A 199 -30.72 10.84 -30.54
N PRO A 200 -29.68 10.04 -30.23
CA PRO A 200 -29.72 8.59 -30.45
C PRO A 200 -30.58 7.88 -29.42
N ASN A 201 -31.50 7.04 -29.89
CA ASN A 201 -32.09 6.00 -29.06
C ASN A 201 -31.28 4.70 -29.26
N ASN A 202 -30.66 4.22 -28.18
CA ASN A 202 -29.71 3.12 -28.23
C ASN A 202 -30.29 1.83 -27.65
N SER A 203 -29.94 0.69 -28.24
CA SER A 203 -30.27 -0.64 -27.73
C SER A 203 -29.70 -0.92 -26.33
N ASP A 204 -30.14 -2.02 -25.72
CA ASP A 204 -29.36 -2.69 -24.68
C ASP A 204 -27.98 -3.11 -25.18
N TRP A 205 -27.09 -3.46 -24.25
CA TRP A 205 -25.74 -3.93 -24.58
C TRP A 205 -25.79 -5.27 -25.33
N ILE A 206 -25.21 -5.29 -26.53
CA ILE A 206 -25.08 -6.46 -27.38
C ILE A 206 -23.65 -7.01 -27.24
N PHE A 207 -23.55 -8.30 -26.96
CA PHE A 207 -22.32 -9.09 -26.99
C PHE A 207 -22.69 -10.57 -27.20
N SER A 208 -21.70 -11.40 -27.52
CA SER A 208 -21.86 -12.85 -27.57
C SER A 208 -20.65 -13.52 -26.95
N ASP A 209 -20.89 -14.70 -26.38
CA ASP A 209 -19.85 -15.59 -25.90
C ASP A 209 -19.94 -16.98 -26.54
N THR A 210 -18.86 -17.74 -26.43
CA THR A 210 -18.84 -19.15 -26.80
C THR A 210 -17.79 -19.88 -26.00
N THR A 211 -18.14 -21.05 -25.45
CA THR A 211 -17.22 -21.93 -24.76
C THR A 211 -16.84 -23.09 -25.66
N ILE A 212 -15.55 -23.23 -25.94
CA ILE A 212 -14.98 -24.32 -26.72
C ILE A 212 -14.37 -25.31 -25.74
N ASN A 213 -14.96 -26.50 -25.66
CA ASN A 213 -14.37 -27.62 -24.93
C ASN A 213 -13.30 -28.27 -25.80
N TYR A 214 -12.18 -28.63 -25.21
CA TYR A 214 -11.09 -29.33 -25.88
C TYR A 214 -10.52 -30.43 -24.98
N THR A 215 -9.82 -31.35 -25.61
CA THR A 215 -9.03 -32.36 -24.91
C THR A 215 -7.56 -32.13 -25.23
N ASP A 216 -6.73 -32.30 -24.21
CA ASP A 216 -5.28 -32.34 -24.30
C ASP A 216 -4.79 -33.71 -23.83
N THR A 217 -3.63 -34.16 -24.29
CA THR A 217 -3.05 -35.46 -23.92
C THR A 217 -1.59 -35.28 -23.55
N LEU A 218 -1.29 -35.45 -22.27
CA LEU A 218 0.01 -35.15 -21.69
C LEU A 218 0.61 -36.37 -20.99
N ASP A 219 1.94 -36.45 -20.96
CA ASP A 219 2.65 -37.38 -20.08
C ASP A 219 2.88 -36.72 -18.71
N TRP A 220 2.29 -37.27 -17.65
CA TRP A 220 2.47 -36.80 -16.28
C TRP A 220 3.58 -37.62 -15.61
N ILE A 221 4.78 -37.04 -15.52
CA ILE A 221 5.96 -37.70 -14.96
C ILE A 221 6.20 -37.19 -13.54
N VAL A 222 6.37 -38.12 -12.61
CA VAL A 222 6.55 -37.80 -11.19
C VAL A 222 7.96 -38.18 -10.73
N TYR A 223 8.69 -37.19 -10.20
CA TYR A 223 10.00 -37.40 -9.58
C TYR A 223 9.96 -37.07 -8.10
N ALA A 224 10.88 -37.66 -7.33
CA ALA A 224 11.19 -37.28 -5.96
C ALA A 224 12.68 -36.94 -5.82
N ALA A 225 12.99 -35.87 -5.10
CA ALA A 225 14.34 -35.48 -4.69
C ALA A 225 14.29 -34.93 -3.25
N VAL A 226 15.42 -34.81 -2.56
CA VAL A 226 15.41 -34.16 -1.23
C VAL A 226 15.23 -32.65 -1.39
N GLN A 227 15.87 -32.04 -2.40
CA GLN A 227 15.68 -30.65 -2.81
C GLN A 227 15.80 -30.55 -4.34
N ASP A 228 15.22 -29.54 -4.99
CA ASP A 228 15.37 -29.37 -6.45
C ASP A 228 16.70 -28.71 -6.82
N THR A 229 17.05 -27.63 -6.12
CA THR A 229 18.25 -26.83 -6.35
C THR A 229 18.98 -26.62 -5.03
N VAL A 230 20.29 -26.89 -4.97
CA VAL A 230 21.12 -26.54 -3.79
C VAL A 230 21.60 -25.09 -3.93
N ASN A 231 21.47 -24.26 -2.89
CA ASN A 231 22.19 -22.99 -2.85
C ASN A 231 23.69 -23.28 -2.63
N PRO A 232 24.61 -22.80 -3.50
CA PRO A 232 26.05 -22.98 -3.30
C PRO A 232 26.62 -22.25 -2.06
N VAL A 233 25.83 -21.37 -1.43
CA VAL A 233 26.18 -20.66 -0.19
C VAL A 233 25.19 -21.03 0.90
N GLY A 234 25.68 -21.16 2.14
CA GLY A 234 24.81 -21.25 3.30
C GLY A 234 24.26 -22.64 3.62
N LEU A 235 23.23 -22.66 4.46
CA LEU A 235 22.58 -23.87 4.98
C LEU A 235 21.16 -24.01 4.43
N THR A 236 20.67 -25.23 4.21
CA THR A 236 19.23 -25.48 3.98
C THR A 236 18.76 -26.63 4.87
N PHE A 237 17.75 -26.39 5.68
CA PHE A 237 17.08 -27.42 6.48
C PHE A 237 15.84 -27.93 5.74
N VAL A 238 15.67 -29.25 5.69
CA VAL A 238 14.56 -29.92 5.00
C VAL A 238 13.88 -30.96 5.89
N ASP A 239 12.54 -30.94 5.96
CA ASP A 239 11.78 -31.95 6.68
C ASP A 239 11.67 -33.21 5.81
N ARG A 240 12.32 -34.30 6.24
CA ARG A 240 12.34 -35.57 5.49
C ARG A 240 11.03 -36.38 5.59
N SER A 241 10.10 -35.95 6.42
CA SER A 241 8.76 -36.53 6.60
C SER A 241 7.67 -35.77 5.84
N GLU A 242 7.84 -34.45 5.66
CA GLU A 242 6.92 -33.60 4.88
C GLU A 242 7.42 -33.42 3.43
N TRP A 243 6.56 -33.71 2.47
CA TRP A 243 6.85 -33.56 1.04
C TRP A 243 5.99 -32.45 0.44
N VAL A 244 6.62 -31.57 -0.33
CA VAL A 244 5.99 -30.49 -1.09
C VAL A 244 6.16 -30.80 -2.57
N ASP A 245 5.06 -30.82 -3.31
CA ASP A 245 5.10 -30.95 -4.76
C ASP A 245 5.24 -29.59 -5.45
N THR A 246 6.06 -29.57 -6.49
CA THR A 246 6.10 -28.47 -7.46
C THR A 246 5.82 -29.07 -8.84
N THR A 247 4.74 -28.60 -9.46
CA THR A 247 4.31 -29.08 -10.78
C THR A 247 4.58 -28.00 -11.83
N TYR A 248 5.29 -28.36 -12.90
CA TYR A 248 5.72 -27.44 -13.96
C TYR A 248 5.80 -28.14 -15.33
N TYR A 249 5.87 -27.33 -16.39
CA TYR A 249 6.09 -27.79 -17.75
C TYR A 249 7.60 -27.78 -18.06
N PRO A 250 8.22 -28.89 -18.51
CA PRO A 250 9.67 -28.97 -18.73
C PRO A 250 10.14 -28.22 -19.99
N THR A 251 9.21 -27.89 -20.88
CA THR A 251 9.36 -27.02 -22.04
C THR A 251 8.15 -26.09 -22.07
N ASP A 252 8.32 -24.88 -22.59
CA ASP A 252 7.19 -23.97 -22.82
C ASP A 252 6.07 -24.70 -23.58
N PRO A 253 4.82 -24.67 -23.09
CA PRO A 253 3.71 -25.31 -23.78
C PRO A 253 3.56 -24.77 -25.20
N ARG A 254 3.17 -25.64 -26.14
CA ARG A 254 2.88 -25.19 -27.50
C ARG A 254 1.59 -24.39 -27.45
N GLN A 255 1.57 -23.17 -27.99
CA GLN A 255 0.31 -22.42 -28.01
C GLN A 255 -0.60 -22.91 -29.14
N LYS A 256 -1.83 -23.28 -28.75
CA LYS A 256 -2.92 -23.67 -29.63
C LYS A 256 -4.00 -22.61 -29.57
N THR A 257 -4.12 -21.84 -30.64
CA THR A 257 -5.07 -20.74 -30.70
C THR A 257 -6.46 -21.24 -31.07
N TYR A 258 -7.44 -21.00 -30.21
CA TYR A 258 -8.84 -21.17 -30.54
C TYR A 258 -9.41 -19.84 -31.05
N THR A 259 -9.87 -19.84 -32.29
CA THR A 259 -10.42 -18.66 -32.97
C THR A 259 -11.89 -18.86 -33.27
N LYS A 260 -12.71 -17.86 -32.94
CA LYS A 260 -14.13 -17.80 -33.30
C LYS A 260 -14.45 -16.43 -33.90
N THR A 261 -15.00 -16.46 -35.11
CA THR A 261 -15.67 -15.30 -35.69
C THR A 261 -17.13 -15.28 -35.25
N PHE A 262 -17.55 -14.17 -34.69
CA PHE A 262 -18.92 -13.83 -34.35
C PHE A 262 -19.43 -12.83 -35.39
N HIS A 263 -20.70 -12.94 -35.77
CA HIS A 263 -21.33 -12.07 -36.76
C HIS A 263 -22.42 -11.25 -36.11
N PHE A 264 -22.42 -9.94 -36.37
CA PHE A 264 -23.35 -8.97 -35.81
C PHE A 264 -23.96 -8.11 -36.90
N ILE A 265 -25.10 -7.49 -36.59
CA ILE A 265 -25.64 -6.37 -37.36
C ILE A 265 -25.43 -5.12 -36.52
N ARG A 266 -24.54 -4.23 -36.95
CA ARG A 266 -24.35 -2.91 -36.34
C ARG A 266 -25.29 -1.91 -36.99
N LYS A 267 -26.02 -1.14 -36.19
CA LYS A 267 -26.80 0.02 -36.64
C LYS A 267 -26.03 1.28 -36.27
N ILE A 268 -25.51 1.95 -37.27
CA ILE A 268 -24.59 3.10 -37.14
C ILE A 268 -25.06 4.25 -38.04
N ILE A 269 -24.47 5.42 -37.87
CA ILE A 269 -24.62 6.53 -38.81
C ILE A 269 -24.01 6.10 -40.17
N GLY A 270 -24.74 6.34 -41.26
CA GLY A 270 -24.26 6.00 -42.60
C GLY A 270 -23.05 6.85 -43.02
N PRO A 271 -22.17 6.34 -43.90
CA PRO A 271 -21.01 7.11 -44.39
C PRO A 271 -21.45 8.36 -45.16
N ASP A 272 -22.58 8.29 -45.87
CA ASP A 272 -23.15 9.39 -46.66
C ASP A 272 -24.13 10.26 -45.85
N SER A 273 -24.19 10.09 -44.52
CA SER A 273 -25.14 10.80 -43.66
C SER A 273 -24.90 12.32 -43.67
N LEU A 274 -25.93 13.10 -43.99
CA LEU A 274 -25.91 14.56 -43.88
C LEU A 274 -26.04 15.08 -42.45
N MET A 275 -26.28 14.19 -41.48
CA MET A 275 -26.67 14.57 -40.11
C MET A 275 -25.64 15.44 -39.35
N TYR A 276 -24.40 15.54 -39.86
CA TYR A 276 -23.31 16.37 -39.33
C TYR A 276 -22.70 17.29 -40.41
N LYS A 277 -23.39 17.51 -41.53
CA LYS A 277 -22.86 18.23 -42.71
C LYS A 277 -23.69 19.48 -42.96
N VAL A 278 -23.17 20.65 -42.58
CA VAL A 278 -23.83 21.92 -42.91
C VAL A 278 -23.57 22.23 -44.38
N ASP A 279 -24.66 22.49 -45.10
CA ASP A 279 -24.64 22.93 -46.49
C ASP A 279 -23.96 24.30 -46.57
N THR A 280 -23.07 24.50 -47.54
CA THR A 280 -22.32 25.77 -47.68
C THR A 280 -22.42 26.39 -49.06
N ASP A 281 -23.24 25.81 -49.95
CA ASP A 281 -23.70 26.39 -51.22
C ASP A 281 -24.88 27.34 -50.92
N CYS A 282 -24.57 28.51 -50.35
CA CYS A 282 -25.55 29.41 -49.76
C CYS A 282 -26.41 30.08 -50.84
N ASN A 283 -25.81 30.32 -52.02
CA ASN A 283 -26.50 30.80 -53.20
C ASN A 283 -27.01 29.65 -54.10
N GLY A 284 -27.00 28.38 -53.64
CA GLY A 284 -27.66 27.24 -54.30
C GLY A 284 -27.30 27.00 -55.77
N ASN A 285 -26.09 27.38 -56.19
CA ASN A 285 -25.65 27.38 -57.59
C ASN A 285 -24.87 26.10 -57.98
N GLY A 286 -24.52 25.26 -57.00
CA GLY A 286 -23.84 23.98 -57.17
C GLY A 286 -22.32 24.10 -57.38
N GLN A 287 -21.72 25.24 -57.06
CA GLN A 287 -20.27 25.50 -57.15
C GLN A 287 -19.75 26.04 -55.81
N TRP A 288 -18.45 26.34 -55.76
CA TRP A 288 -17.84 27.07 -54.64
C TRP A 288 -17.42 28.43 -55.16
N ASP A 289 -17.85 29.48 -54.48
CA ASP A 289 -17.53 30.87 -54.83
C ASP A 289 -16.72 31.62 -53.77
N ASP A 290 -15.90 32.57 -54.26
CA ASP A 290 -15.26 33.61 -53.44
C ASP A 290 -16.34 34.54 -52.84
N ALA A 291 -16.04 35.15 -51.69
CA ALA A 291 -16.96 36.04 -50.97
C ALA A 291 -17.65 37.07 -51.87
N GLU A 292 -18.98 37.16 -51.77
CA GLU A 292 -19.75 38.04 -52.63
C GLU A 292 -19.42 39.53 -52.39
N THR A 293 -19.70 40.36 -53.40
CA THR A 293 -19.49 41.82 -53.31
C THR A 293 -20.80 42.60 -53.23
N VAL A 294 -21.90 41.95 -53.60
CA VAL A 294 -23.29 42.39 -53.50
C VAL A 294 -24.14 41.13 -53.33
N ASP A 295 -25.16 41.21 -52.49
CA ASP A 295 -26.22 40.21 -52.28
C ASP A 295 -26.85 39.80 -53.63
N GLN A 296 -26.60 38.57 -54.08
CA GLN A 296 -27.16 38.01 -55.32
C GLN A 296 -28.09 36.83 -55.02
N GLY A 297 -29.27 36.84 -55.65
CA GLY A 297 -30.13 35.67 -55.72
C GLY A 297 -29.57 34.62 -56.68
N ASN A 298 -30.13 33.42 -56.63
CA ASN A 298 -29.60 32.25 -57.34
C ASN A 298 -30.16 32.07 -58.78
N GLY A 299 -31.06 32.96 -59.20
CA GLY A 299 -31.68 32.91 -60.53
C GLY A 299 -32.74 31.80 -60.68
N LEU A 300 -33.17 31.18 -59.57
CA LEU A 300 -34.25 30.21 -59.47
C LEU A 300 -35.27 30.73 -58.45
N TRP A 301 -36.54 30.35 -58.60
CA TRP A 301 -37.54 30.67 -57.58
C TRP A 301 -37.36 29.73 -56.38
N ASP A 302 -37.10 30.28 -55.20
CA ASP A 302 -37.03 29.51 -53.96
C ASP A 302 -38.36 29.56 -53.15
N PRO A 303 -38.88 28.39 -52.70
CA PRO A 303 -40.01 28.31 -51.79
C PRO A 303 -39.59 28.71 -50.37
N GLU A 304 -40.57 28.79 -49.46
CA GLU A 304 -40.31 29.01 -48.03
C GLU A 304 -39.40 27.92 -47.44
N GLU A 305 -38.59 28.31 -46.46
CA GLU A 305 -37.62 27.38 -45.89
C GLU A 305 -38.32 26.23 -45.14
N PRO A 306 -37.88 24.97 -45.34
CA PRO A 306 -38.50 23.85 -44.65
C PRO A 306 -38.34 23.93 -43.12
N TYR A 307 -39.45 23.88 -42.40
CA TYR A 307 -39.44 23.88 -40.95
C TYR A 307 -40.20 22.67 -40.38
N TYR A 308 -39.91 22.31 -39.14
CA TYR A 308 -40.68 21.30 -38.42
C TYR A 308 -41.79 21.99 -37.63
N ASP A 309 -43.00 21.95 -38.18
CA ASP A 309 -44.24 22.28 -37.46
C ASP A 309 -44.41 21.33 -36.26
N ILE A 310 -44.11 21.83 -35.05
CA ILE A 310 -44.11 21.09 -33.78
C ILE A 310 -45.50 21.09 -33.15
N ASP A 311 -46.26 22.19 -33.28
CA ASP A 311 -47.55 22.37 -32.60
C ASP A 311 -48.78 22.04 -33.47
N GLY A 312 -48.59 22.01 -34.80
CA GLY A 312 -49.56 21.61 -35.81
C GLY A 312 -50.43 22.75 -36.35
N ASP A 313 -50.04 24.02 -36.18
CA ASP A 313 -50.83 25.17 -36.63
C ASP A 313 -50.69 25.50 -38.14
N GLY A 314 -49.64 25.00 -38.81
CA GLY A 314 -49.37 25.23 -40.22
C GLY A 314 -48.72 26.58 -40.58
N SER A 315 -48.08 27.23 -39.62
CA SER A 315 -47.22 28.42 -39.77
C SER A 315 -45.86 28.18 -39.09
N TYR A 316 -44.83 28.96 -39.43
CA TYR A 316 -43.54 28.89 -38.73
C TYR A 316 -43.54 29.73 -37.45
N ASP A 317 -43.12 29.12 -36.34
CA ASP A 317 -42.95 29.79 -35.05
C ASP A 317 -41.48 29.91 -34.63
N LEU A 318 -41.10 30.97 -33.90
CA LEU A 318 -39.70 31.23 -33.50
C LEU A 318 -39.04 30.15 -32.62
N SER A 319 -39.81 29.20 -32.11
CA SER A 319 -39.34 28.03 -31.34
C SER A 319 -39.07 26.79 -32.19
N GLU A 320 -39.38 26.83 -33.49
CA GLU A 320 -39.34 25.69 -34.37
C GLU A 320 -38.00 25.60 -35.12
N PRO A 321 -37.48 24.39 -35.35
CA PRO A 321 -36.27 24.20 -36.13
C PRO A 321 -36.63 24.30 -37.61
N TYR A 322 -35.78 24.98 -38.37
CA TYR A 322 -35.86 25.06 -39.81
C TYR A 322 -34.54 24.66 -40.46
N ARG A 323 -34.61 24.38 -41.76
CA ARG A 323 -33.47 24.16 -42.62
C ARG A 323 -33.11 25.49 -43.26
N ASP A 324 -32.21 26.21 -42.62
CA ASP A 324 -31.48 27.34 -43.21
C ASP A 324 -30.85 26.85 -44.53
N CYS A 325 -31.42 27.32 -45.64
CA CYS A 325 -31.09 26.99 -47.02
C CYS A 325 -30.24 28.09 -47.67
N ASN A 326 -30.26 29.31 -47.14
CA ASN A 326 -29.56 30.46 -47.71
C ASN A 326 -28.41 30.99 -46.82
N CYS A 327 -28.12 30.31 -45.70
CA CYS A 327 -27.08 30.64 -44.72
C CYS A 327 -27.28 31.94 -43.93
N ASN A 328 -28.48 32.53 -43.94
CA ASN A 328 -28.73 33.77 -43.22
C ASN A 328 -29.08 33.57 -41.73
N GLY A 329 -29.27 32.34 -41.25
CA GLY A 329 -29.57 32.05 -39.84
C GLY A 329 -30.87 32.69 -39.34
N GLN A 330 -31.82 32.92 -40.24
CA GLN A 330 -33.22 33.27 -39.98
C GLN A 330 -34.09 32.39 -40.90
N TRP A 331 -35.36 32.17 -40.52
CA TRP A 331 -36.30 31.50 -41.41
C TRP A 331 -36.84 32.49 -42.44
N ASP A 332 -36.79 32.12 -43.72
CA ASP A 332 -37.31 32.95 -44.81
C ASP A 332 -38.60 32.41 -45.46
N PRO A 333 -39.56 33.30 -45.77
CA PRO A 333 -40.73 32.97 -46.57
C PRO A 333 -40.37 32.85 -48.06
N ALA A 334 -41.25 32.21 -48.83
CA ALA A 334 -41.09 32.06 -50.28
C ALA A 334 -40.95 33.41 -51.02
N GLU A 335 -40.16 33.42 -52.09
CA GLU A 335 -39.97 34.62 -52.92
C GLU A 335 -41.26 35.09 -53.60
N GLU A 336 -41.42 36.40 -53.76
CA GLU A 336 -42.60 36.98 -54.42
C GLU A 336 -42.64 36.67 -55.93
N PHE A 337 -43.75 36.11 -56.41
CA PHE A 337 -43.97 35.84 -57.83
C PHE A 337 -45.31 36.34 -58.37
N VAL A 338 -45.39 36.46 -59.69
CA VAL A 338 -46.59 36.85 -60.43
C VAL A 338 -47.38 35.61 -60.84
N ASP A 339 -48.29 35.16 -59.97
CA ASP A 339 -49.30 34.14 -60.29
C ASP A 339 -50.18 34.64 -61.46
N ALA A 340 -49.85 34.19 -62.66
CA ALA A 340 -50.48 34.61 -63.90
C ALA A 340 -51.71 33.75 -64.23
N ASN A 341 -51.86 32.61 -63.58
CA ASN A 341 -52.90 31.61 -63.87
C ASN A 341 -53.95 31.43 -62.75
N GLY A 342 -53.67 31.93 -61.55
CA GLY A 342 -54.55 32.00 -60.39
C GLY A 342 -54.58 30.74 -59.54
N ASN A 343 -53.51 29.94 -59.52
CA ASN A 343 -53.45 28.67 -58.78
C ASN A 343 -52.76 28.76 -57.40
N GLY A 344 -52.12 29.89 -57.06
CA GLY A 344 -51.40 30.09 -55.81
C GLY A 344 -50.05 29.36 -55.71
N LYS A 345 -49.43 29.00 -56.84
CA LYS A 345 -48.08 28.40 -56.92
C LYS A 345 -47.29 29.05 -58.06
N TRP A 346 -45.96 29.10 -57.94
CA TRP A 346 -45.13 29.50 -59.06
C TRP A 346 -45.14 28.43 -60.16
N ASP A 347 -45.51 28.81 -61.38
CA ASP A 347 -45.42 27.96 -62.57
C ASP A 347 -44.23 28.34 -63.46
N ALA A 348 -43.64 27.33 -64.10
CA ALA A 348 -42.50 27.50 -65.00
C ALA A 348 -42.82 28.45 -66.17
N GLY A 349 -42.30 29.69 -66.09
CA GLY A 349 -42.55 30.76 -67.05
C GLY A 349 -43.18 32.02 -66.43
N GLU A 350 -43.59 31.96 -65.16
CA GLU A 350 -44.02 33.12 -64.37
C GLU A 350 -42.81 33.93 -63.87
N SER A 351 -43.00 35.24 -63.75
CA SER A 351 -41.94 36.14 -63.28
C SER A 351 -41.91 36.18 -61.76
N PHE A 352 -40.73 36.06 -61.17
CA PHE A 352 -40.49 36.16 -59.73
C PHE A 352 -39.46 37.25 -59.43
N THR A 353 -39.36 37.63 -58.15
CA THR A 353 -38.34 38.53 -57.64
C THR A 353 -37.24 37.69 -56.99
N ASP A 354 -36.23 37.37 -57.79
CA ASP A 354 -34.96 36.76 -57.37
C ASP A 354 -34.29 37.67 -56.33
N ALA A 355 -34.45 37.31 -55.06
CA ALA A 355 -34.01 38.06 -53.90
C ALA A 355 -32.97 37.23 -53.14
N GLY A 356 -31.74 37.71 -53.10
CA GLY A 356 -30.71 37.12 -52.26
C GLY A 356 -31.05 37.24 -50.76
N ASN A 357 -30.25 36.59 -49.93
CA ASN A 357 -30.56 36.28 -48.53
C ASN A 357 -30.55 37.49 -47.57
N GLY A 358 -30.42 38.71 -48.09
CA GLY A 358 -30.36 39.96 -47.32
C GLY A 358 -28.98 40.26 -46.72
N LYS A 359 -27.95 39.48 -47.09
CA LYS A 359 -26.57 39.60 -46.60
C LYS A 359 -25.58 39.64 -47.77
N ILE A 360 -24.32 39.89 -47.43
CA ILE A 360 -23.21 39.70 -48.37
C ILE A 360 -22.51 38.45 -47.89
N ASP A 361 -22.54 37.40 -48.71
CA ASP A 361 -22.07 36.10 -48.28
C ASP A 361 -20.54 36.04 -48.14
N PRO A 362 -20.04 35.34 -47.09
CA PRO A 362 -18.62 35.05 -46.96
C PRO A 362 -18.18 34.11 -48.09
N ALA A 363 -16.86 33.96 -48.28
CA ALA A 363 -16.35 32.91 -49.16
C ALA A 363 -16.82 31.56 -48.62
N GLU A 364 -17.33 30.71 -49.52
CA GLU A 364 -18.04 29.51 -49.11
C GLU A 364 -17.09 28.50 -48.45
N GLY A 365 -17.67 27.56 -47.71
CA GLY A 365 -16.94 26.41 -47.18
C GLY A 365 -16.94 25.26 -48.19
N PHE A 366 -15.93 24.41 -48.13
CA PHE A 366 -16.03 23.04 -48.65
C PHE A 366 -15.13 22.09 -47.87
N THR A 367 -15.51 20.83 -47.79
CA THR A 367 -14.70 19.75 -47.23
C THR A 367 -13.95 19.07 -48.36
N ASP A 368 -12.68 19.39 -48.54
CA ASP A 368 -11.79 18.75 -49.50
C ASP A 368 -11.56 17.26 -49.13
N LEU A 369 -12.41 16.38 -49.67
CA LEU A 369 -12.38 14.94 -49.39
C LEU A 369 -11.24 14.24 -50.15
N ASN A 370 -10.82 14.84 -51.26
CA ASN A 370 -9.90 14.22 -52.21
C ASN A 370 -8.45 14.78 -52.12
N GLN A 371 -8.27 15.92 -51.45
CA GLN A 371 -7.02 16.65 -51.19
C GLN A 371 -6.40 17.33 -52.42
N ASP A 372 -7.20 17.71 -53.41
CA ASP A 372 -6.76 18.49 -54.58
C ASP A 372 -6.93 20.01 -54.43
N GLY A 373 -7.64 20.48 -53.40
CA GLY A 373 -7.93 21.89 -53.16
C GLY A 373 -8.93 22.51 -54.13
N VAL A 374 -9.74 21.71 -54.83
CA VAL A 374 -10.77 22.16 -55.78
C VAL A 374 -12.12 21.59 -55.39
N ALA A 375 -13.04 22.45 -54.94
CA ALA A 375 -14.37 22.04 -54.53
C ALA A 375 -15.14 21.30 -55.63
N GLN A 376 -15.72 20.16 -55.26
CA GLN A 376 -16.65 19.39 -56.08
C GLN A 376 -18.07 19.48 -55.49
N PRO A 377 -19.16 19.27 -56.27
CA PRO A 377 -20.52 19.38 -55.74
C PRO A 377 -20.83 18.44 -54.56
N ASN A 378 -20.09 17.34 -54.42
CA ASN A 378 -20.17 16.42 -53.28
C ASN A 378 -19.24 16.79 -52.10
N GLU A 379 -18.72 18.02 -52.09
CA GLU A 379 -17.79 18.56 -51.07
C GLU A 379 -18.28 19.90 -50.50
N LEU A 380 -19.36 20.49 -51.02
CA LEU A 380 -19.98 21.77 -50.62
C LEU A 380 -20.70 21.70 -49.25
N PHE A 381 -20.01 21.17 -48.25
CA PHE A 381 -20.45 21.13 -46.88
C PHE A 381 -19.28 21.30 -45.90
N ILE A 382 -19.58 21.72 -44.67
CA ILE A 382 -18.66 21.68 -43.53
C ILE A 382 -19.11 20.67 -42.48
N GLN A 383 -18.16 19.93 -41.93
CA GLN A 383 -18.42 18.92 -40.90
C GLN A 383 -18.58 19.59 -39.51
N GLN A 384 -19.67 19.28 -38.82
CA GLN A 384 -19.92 19.66 -37.43
C GLN A 384 -19.62 18.53 -36.44
N GLU A 385 -19.34 18.90 -35.18
CA GLU A 385 -19.14 17.96 -34.07
C GLU A 385 -20.44 17.40 -33.47
N ILE A 386 -21.58 18.05 -33.75
CA ILE A 386 -22.91 17.72 -33.23
C ILE A 386 -23.94 17.63 -34.35
N PRO A 387 -25.01 16.83 -34.20
CA PRO A 387 -26.02 16.63 -35.25
C PRO A 387 -27.20 17.61 -35.13
N ASN A 388 -26.94 18.91 -35.17
CA ASN A 388 -27.93 19.97 -34.94
C ASN A 388 -28.50 20.61 -36.21
N GLN A 389 -28.39 19.94 -37.36
CA GLN A 389 -28.99 20.39 -38.61
C GLN A 389 -30.24 19.58 -38.92
N LEU A 390 -31.39 20.24 -39.14
CA LEU A 390 -32.64 19.56 -39.50
C LEU A 390 -32.48 18.88 -40.87
N LEU A 391 -32.82 17.60 -40.96
CA LEU A 391 -32.79 16.85 -42.22
C LEU A 391 -34.16 16.81 -42.87
N VAL A 392 -34.17 17.09 -44.16
CA VAL A 392 -35.36 17.28 -44.99
C VAL A 392 -35.15 16.54 -46.32
N SER A 393 -36.21 15.96 -46.87
CA SER A 393 -36.19 15.25 -48.16
C SER A 393 -37.16 15.88 -49.14
N TYR A 394 -36.66 16.25 -50.32
CA TYR A 394 -37.43 16.73 -51.46
C TYR A 394 -37.80 15.55 -52.37
N ASP A 395 -38.66 14.66 -51.88
CA ASP A 395 -39.02 13.42 -52.59
C ASP A 395 -39.63 13.64 -54.00
N GLN A 396 -40.09 14.87 -54.28
CA GLN A 396 -40.74 15.28 -55.53
C GLN A 396 -39.84 16.15 -56.44
N TYR A 397 -38.53 16.21 -56.18
CA TYR A 397 -37.56 16.96 -56.99
C TYR A 397 -37.77 16.70 -58.50
N PRO A 398 -37.85 17.75 -59.35
CA PRO A 398 -37.43 19.14 -59.11
C PRO A 398 -38.46 20.05 -58.43
N ASP A 399 -39.63 19.56 -57.99
CA ASP A 399 -40.54 20.38 -57.17
C ASP A 399 -39.95 20.56 -55.76
N ARG A 400 -39.48 21.79 -55.47
CA ARG A 400 -38.95 22.18 -54.16
C ARG A 400 -40.05 22.57 -53.16
N SER A 401 -41.28 22.81 -53.62
CA SER A 401 -42.43 23.22 -52.78
C SER A 401 -43.03 22.08 -51.95
N SER A 402 -42.56 20.85 -52.12
CA SER A 402 -43.01 19.69 -51.34
C SER A 402 -41.82 18.98 -50.71
N TYR A 403 -41.74 19.07 -49.38
CA TYR A 403 -40.69 18.47 -48.57
C TYR A 403 -41.26 17.56 -47.48
N ARG A 404 -40.44 16.61 -47.00
CA ARG A 404 -40.68 15.84 -45.77
C ARG A 404 -39.57 16.16 -44.77
N VAL A 405 -39.94 16.64 -43.57
CA VAL A 405 -39.01 16.69 -42.43
C VAL A 405 -38.78 15.29 -41.87
N LEU A 406 -37.51 14.93 -41.64
CA LEU A 406 -37.12 13.66 -41.01
C LEU A 406 -36.99 13.85 -39.49
N SER A 407 -38.10 14.10 -38.78
CA SER A 407 -38.07 14.29 -37.31
C SER A 407 -37.68 13.03 -36.54
N THR A 408 -37.83 11.84 -37.14
CA THR A 408 -37.24 10.57 -36.68
C THR A 408 -36.66 9.82 -37.87
N ILE A 409 -35.46 9.25 -37.69
CA ILE A 409 -34.67 8.56 -38.71
C ILE A 409 -34.41 7.14 -38.24
N TYR A 410 -34.79 6.15 -39.05
CA TYR A 410 -34.58 4.73 -38.83
C TYR A 410 -33.47 4.16 -39.76
N PRO A 411 -32.84 3.04 -39.39
CA PRO A 411 -31.90 2.33 -40.27
C PRO A 411 -32.53 1.95 -41.61
N GLY A 412 -31.95 2.45 -42.71
CA GLY A 412 -32.45 2.29 -44.08
C GLY A 412 -33.09 3.57 -44.66
N ASP A 413 -33.44 4.54 -43.82
CA ASP A 413 -34.02 5.81 -44.31
C ASP A 413 -33.00 6.57 -45.17
N SER A 414 -33.52 7.20 -46.23
CA SER A 414 -32.76 7.92 -47.25
C SER A 414 -33.47 9.24 -47.54
N LEU A 415 -32.74 10.25 -48.04
CA LEU A 415 -33.31 11.55 -48.41
C LEU A 415 -32.79 12.05 -49.75
N ILE A 416 -33.56 12.92 -50.39
CA ILE A 416 -33.13 13.70 -51.56
C ILE A 416 -32.93 15.15 -51.11
N ASP A 417 -31.77 15.74 -51.36
CA ASP A 417 -31.50 17.13 -51.00
C ASP A 417 -32.17 18.15 -51.96
N ARG A 418 -32.00 19.46 -51.70
CA ARG A 418 -32.59 20.53 -52.52
C ARG A 418 -32.03 20.58 -53.97
N HIS A 419 -30.92 19.91 -54.22
CA HIS A 419 -30.22 19.82 -55.50
C HIS A 419 -30.56 18.53 -56.27
N GLY A 420 -31.33 17.62 -55.68
CA GLY A 420 -31.75 16.35 -56.30
C GLY A 420 -30.79 15.19 -56.07
N VAL A 421 -29.79 15.33 -55.19
CA VAL A 421 -28.84 14.27 -54.83
C VAL A 421 -29.47 13.33 -53.80
N LEU A 422 -29.41 12.03 -54.08
CA LEU A 422 -29.96 10.98 -53.21
C LEU A 422 -28.90 10.47 -52.23
N TYR A 423 -29.14 10.69 -50.94
CA TYR A 423 -28.30 10.19 -49.84
C TYR A 423 -28.92 8.93 -49.24
N HIS A 424 -28.18 7.82 -49.32
CA HIS A 424 -28.64 6.50 -48.92
C HIS A 424 -28.33 6.19 -47.45
N ASN A 425 -29.25 5.52 -46.77
CA ASN A 425 -29.04 4.93 -45.44
C ASN A 425 -28.43 5.91 -44.41
N ILE A 426 -29.10 7.04 -44.16
CA ILE A 426 -28.68 8.08 -43.21
C ILE A 426 -28.32 7.47 -41.84
N LEU A 427 -29.07 6.45 -41.44
CA LEU A 427 -28.61 5.37 -40.56
C LEU A 427 -28.48 4.07 -41.37
N ALA A 428 -27.39 3.34 -41.18
CA ALA A 428 -27.06 2.12 -41.90
C ALA A 428 -27.03 0.89 -40.99
N ALA A 429 -27.63 -0.21 -41.46
CA ALA A 429 -27.51 -1.53 -40.83
C ALA A 429 -26.43 -2.35 -41.58
N VAL A 430 -25.25 -2.47 -40.97
CA VAL A 430 -24.06 -3.07 -41.58
C VAL A 430 -23.78 -4.44 -40.94
N GLN A 431 -23.45 -5.44 -41.75
CA GLN A 431 -22.91 -6.70 -41.23
C GLN A 431 -21.47 -6.49 -40.77
N ASP A 432 -21.23 -6.74 -39.49
CA ASP A 432 -19.89 -6.72 -38.89
C ASP A 432 -19.51 -8.12 -38.42
N SER A 433 -18.22 -8.36 -38.25
CA SER A 433 -17.74 -9.61 -37.67
C SER A 433 -16.52 -9.40 -36.78
N GLU A 434 -16.64 -9.78 -35.51
CA GLU A 434 -15.53 -9.77 -34.56
C GLU A 434 -14.89 -11.15 -34.50
N THR A 435 -13.59 -11.24 -34.77
CA THR A 435 -12.83 -12.49 -34.68
C THR A 435 -12.02 -12.50 -33.41
N VAL A 436 -12.53 -13.19 -32.38
CA VAL A 436 -11.87 -13.34 -31.09
C VAL A 436 -11.00 -14.60 -31.15
N SER A 437 -9.73 -14.45 -30.78
CA SER A 437 -8.77 -15.54 -30.69
C SER A 437 -8.16 -15.59 -29.30
N ARG A 438 -8.12 -16.78 -28.69
CA ARG A 438 -7.47 -16.99 -27.41
C ARG A 438 -6.43 -18.11 -27.53
N PRO A 439 -5.14 -17.83 -27.26
CA PRO A 439 -4.15 -18.88 -27.11
C PRO A 439 -4.47 -19.71 -25.86
N VAL A 440 -4.23 -21.00 -25.98
CA VAL A 440 -4.36 -21.99 -24.92
C VAL A 440 -3.13 -22.88 -25.00
N ASP A 441 -2.62 -23.29 -23.85
CA ASP A 441 -1.44 -24.13 -23.75
C ASP A 441 -1.78 -25.59 -24.10
N ASP A 442 -1.05 -26.17 -25.06
CA ASP A 442 -1.06 -27.58 -25.48
C ASP A 442 0.18 -28.24 -24.83
N VAL A 443 -0.08 -29.01 -23.77
CA VAL A 443 0.92 -29.50 -22.82
C VAL A 443 1.34 -30.91 -23.21
N ASP A 444 2.55 -31.06 -23.73
CA ASP A 444 3.11 -32.38 -24.12
C ASP A 444 3.54 -33.20 -22.87
N THR A 445 4.03 -32.54 -21.83
CA THR A 445 4.54 -33.18 -20.61
C THR A 445 4.31 -32.29 -19.40
N LEU A 446 3.89 -32.91 -18.29
CA LEU A 446 3.75 -32.29 -16.98
C LEU A 446 4.70 -33.00 -16.01
N ILE A 447 5.61 -32.25 -15.39
CA ILE A 447 6.49 -32.80 -14.35
C ILE A 447 6.03 -32.34 -12.98
N THR A 448 5.71 -33.30 -12.11
CA THR A 448 5.58 -33.05 -10.67
C THR A 448 6.84 -33.54 -9.97
N LEU A 449 7.56 -32.62 -9.34
CA LEU A 449 8.69 -32.93 -8.48
C LEU A 449 8.26 -32.80 -7.02
N TYR A 450 8.27 -33.91 -6.30
CA TYR A 450 8.19 -33.92 -4.84
C TYR A 450 9.58 -33.61 -4.27
N THR A 451 9.68 -32.52 -3.51
CA THR A 451 10.85 -32.20 -2.69
C THR A 451 10.50 -32.29 -1.21
N ASN A 452 11.50 -32.47 -0.34
CA ASN A 452 11.26 -32.33 1.09
C ASN A 452 11.05 -30.85 1.43
N ARG A 453 10.11 -30.56 2.34
CA ARG A 453 9.78 -29.17 2.68
C ARG A 453 11.02 -28.46 3.22
N VAL A 454 11.45 -27.40 2.55
CA VAL A 454 12.45 -26.49 3.11
C VAL A 454 11.85 -25.81 4.33
N ILE A 455 12.45 -26.09 5.49
CA ILE A 455 12.09 -25.48 6.77
C ILE A 455 12.71 -24.08 6.86
N GLU A 456 13.97 -23.95 6.44
CA GLU A 456 14.78 -22.75 6.64
C GLU A 456 15.98 -22.72 5.67
N HIS A 457 16.42 -21.52 5.30
CA HIS A 457 17.64 -21.25 4.56
C HIS A 457 18.46 -20.14 5.25
N LEU A 458 19.79 -20.23 5.24
CA LEU A 458 20.69 -19.27 5.88
C LEU A 458 21.75 -18.79 4.89
N ASP A 459 21.62 -17.55 4.38
CA ASP A 459 22.41 -17.04 3.24
C ASP A 459 23.90 -16.71 3.52
N GLN A 460 24.34 -16.71 4.77
CA GLN A 460 25.74 -16.36 5.10
C GLN A 460 26.62 -17.60 5.36
N PRO A 461 27.93 -17.53 5.04
CA PRO A 461 28.91 -18.50 5.53
C PRO A 461 29.14 -18.24 7.03
N VAL A 462 28.19 -18.67 7.86
CA VAL A 462 28.29 -18.63 9.32
C VAL A 462 29.55 -19.39 9.73
N ASN A 463 30.49 -18.72 10.40
CA ASN A 463 31.57 -19.42 11.08
C ASN A 463 30.94 -20.29 12.16
N VAL A 464 31.10 -21.60 12.03
CA VAL A 464 30.33 -22.60 12.76
C VAL A 464 30.95 -22.86 14.15
N SER A 465 30.80 -21.89 15.04
CA SER A 465 30.93 -21.89 16.52
C SER A 465 30.84 -20.40 16.96
N ASP A 466 30.31 -19.91 18.08
CA ASP A 466 29.97 -20.42 19.41
C ASP A 466 28.95 -19.44 20.06
N TYR A 467 27.62 -19.56 19.84
CA TYR A 467 26.69 -18.72 20.60
C TYR A 467 26.53 -19.25 22.04
N PHE A 468 26.80 -18.39 23.01
CA PHE A 468 26.60 -18.66 24.42
C PHE A 468 25.13 -18.56 24.79
N ILE A 469 24.59 -19.63 25.35
CA ILE A 469 23.22 -19.66 25.87
C ILE A 469 23.22 -19.05 27.26
N THR A 470 22.43 -17.98 27.41
CA THR A 470 22.09 -17.41 28.72
C THR A 470 20.59 -17.30 28.86
N LYS A 471 20.11 -17.25 30.09
CA LYS A 471 18.67 -17.25 30.39
C LYS A 471 18.37 -16.30 31.54
N THR A 472 17.34 -15.49 31.36
CA THR A 472 16.69 -14.76 32.46
C THR A 472 15.45 -15.52 32.90
N GLU A 473 15.23 -15.59 34.20
CA GLU A 473 14.10 -16.31 34.80
C GLU A 473 13.58 -15.47 35.96
N TRP A 474 12.26 -15.23 36.01
CA TRP A 474 11.65 -14.48 37.10
C TRP A 474 10.31 -15.08 37.50
N GLU A 475 10.00 -14.95 38.78
CA GLU A 475 8.72 -15.36 39.36
C GLU A 475 8.06 -14.15 40.03
N GLY A 476 6.74 -14.06 39.91
CA GLY A 476 5.97 -12.94 40.44
C GLY A 476 4.55 -13.35 40.82
N ILE A 477 3.80 -12.39 41.36
CA ILE A 477 2.38 -12.56 41.66
C ILE A 477 1.61 -11.58 40.78
N ASP A 478 0.71 -12.10 39.96
CA ASP A 478 -0.21 -11.29 39.16
C ASP A 478 -1.07 -10.42 40.10
N PRO A 479 -0.99 -9.07 40.02
CA PRO A 479 -1.73 -8.19 40.91
C PRO A 479 -3.25 -8.18 40.66
N ALA A 480 -3.72 -8.67 39.51
CA ALA A 480 -5.14 -8.74 39.18
C ALA A 480 -5.79 -10.05 39.65
N THR A 481 -5.08 -11.20 39.54
CA THR A 481 -5.62 -12.52 39.91
C THR A 481 -5.09 -13.08 41.23
N GLY A 482 -3.96 -12.57 41.74
CA GLY A 482 -3.24 -13.12 42.89
C GLY A 482 -2.53 -14.44 42.62
N ALA A 483 -2.45 -14.89 41.36
CA ALA A 483 -1.77 -16.11 40.97
C ALA A 483 -0.25 -15.91 40.90
N SER A 484 0.53 -16.90 41.35
CA SER A 484 1.97 -16.97 41.08
C SER A 484 2.20 -17.31 39.61
N PHE A 485 3.06 -16.56 38.93
CA PHE A 485 3.54 -16.87 37.58
C PHE A 485 5.06 -17.03 37.58
N ARG A 486 5.55 -17.85 36.65
CA ARG A 486 6.98 -18.00 36.30
C ARG A 486 7.13 -17.66 34.83
N ASP A 487 8.16 -16.90 34.50
CA ASP A 487 8.45 -16.50 33.13
C ASP A 487 9.97 -16.44 32.90
N TYR A 488 10.38 -16.41 31.63
CA TYR A 488 11.78 -16.46 31.24
C TYR A 488 12.03 -15.84 29.87
N ASP A 489 13.30 -15.60 29.56
CA ASP A 489 13.75 -15.37 28.20
C ASP A 489 15.15 -15.96 27.95
N TYR A 490 15.47 -16.28 26.69
CA TYR A 490 16.78 -16.77 26.27
C TYR A 490 17.54 -15.65 25.55
N LEU A 491 18.67 -15.23 26.12
CA LEU A 491 19.56 -14.24 25.53
C LEU A 491 20.79 -14.98 24.98
N LEU A 492 21.01 -14.86 23.68
CA LEU A 492 22.02 -15.61 22.93
C LEU A 492 23.14 -14.66 22.51
N PHE A 493 24.31 -14.83 23.09
CA PHE A 493 25.43 -13.89 22.92
C PHE A 493 26.59 -14.48 22.15
N LYS A 494 27.33 -13.61 21.46
CA LYS A 494 28.57 -13.93 20.75
C LYS A 494 29.55 -12.79 20.96
N GLN A 495 30.80 -13.13 21.28
CA GLN A 495 31.84 -12.15 21.58
C GLN A 495 33.00 -12.32 20.61
N ASP A 496 33.04 -11.44 19.61
CA ASP A 496 34.11 -11.33 18.61
C ASP A 496 34.81 -9.96 18.78
N ASP A 497 34.81 -9.11 17.75
CA ASP A 497 35.29 -7.72 17.79
C ASP A 497 34.40 -6.81 18.67
N ASN A 498 33.12 -7.17 18.81
CA ASN A 498 32.12 -6.52 19.65
C ASN A 498 31.32 -7.58 20.43
N LEU A 499 30.49 -7.13 21.38
CA LEU A 499 29.47 -8.00 21.97
C LEU A 499 28.21 -7.98 21.10
N TYR A 500 27.86 -9.12 20.53
CA TYR A 500 26.68 -9.33 19.70
C TYR A 500 25.61 -10.13 20.45
N GLN A 501 24.35 -9.83 20.14
CA GLN A 501 23.18 -10.57 20.59
C GLN A 501 22.40 -11.05 19.36
N LEU A 502 22.03 -12.33 19.33
CA LEU A 502 21.18 -12.88 18.28
C LEU A 502 19.72 -12.54 18.61
N VAL A 503 19.11 -11.69 17.79
CA VAL A 503 17.75 -11.16 17.99
C VAL A 503 16.87 -11.38 16.77
N HIS A 504 15.55 -11.50 16.95
CA HIS A 504 14.61 -11.41 15.85
C HIS A 504 14.24 -9.95 15.58
N PRO A 505 14.54 -9.39 14.39
CA PRO A 505 14.07 -8.07 14.00
C PRO A 505 12.56 -7.95 14.19
N SER A 506 12.11 -6.85 14.78
CA SER A 506 10.69 -6.63 15.02
C SER A 506 10.30 -5.16 14.87
N TYR A 507 9.10 -4.95 14.34
CA TYR A 507 8.62 -3.67 13.85
C TYR A 507 7.16 -3.46 14.26
N PHE A 508 6.78 -2.27 14.72
CA PHE A 508 5.40 -2.06 15.19
C PHE A 508 4.41 -2.00 14.02
N LYS A 509 3.25 -2.65 14.17
CA LYS A 509 2.21 -2.70 13.14
C LYS A 509 1.54 -1.33 12.95
N PRO A 510 1.02 -1.01 11.75
CA PRO A 510 0.21 0.19 11.53
C PRO A 510 -1.02 0.26 12.44
N PRO A 511 -1.50 1.47 12.77
CA PRO A 511 -2.77 1.67 13.48
C PRO A 511 -3.91 0.88 12.85
N GLY A 512 -4.72 0.19 13.67
CA GLY A 512 -5.80 -0.70 13.22
C GLY A 512 -5.40 -2.17 13.00
N PHE A 513 -4.09 -2.49 12.93
CA PHE A 513 -3.56 -3.87 13.02
C PHE A 513 -2.91 -4.18 14.38
N GLN A 514 -2.85 -3.17 15.24
CA GLN A 514 -2.39 -3.27 16.61
C GLN A 514 -3.52 -3.82 17.50
N GLY A 515 -3.20 -4.73 18.42
CA GLY A 515 -4.13 -5.15 19.49
C GLY A 515 -4.26 -4.13 20.63
N PHE A 516 -3.59 -2.98 20.53
CA PHE A 516 -3.64 -1.91 21.53
C PHE A 516 -5.00 -1.21 21.53
N ASP A 517 -5.67 -1.18 22.68
CA ASP A 517 -6.78 -0.26 22.92
C ASP A 517 -6.23 1.11 23.37
N PHE A 518 -6.13 2.06 22.45
CA PHE A 518 -5.70 3.44 22.77
C PHE A 518 -6.59 4.14 23.81
N SER A 519 -7.78 3.62 24.14
CA SER A 519 -8.62 4.17 25.22
C SER A 519 -8.15 3.78 26.63
N SER A 520 -7.16 2.88 26.77
CA SER A 520 -6.56 2.55 28.08
C SER A 520 -5.39 3.45 28.49
N TRP A 521 -5.08 4.49 27.72
CA TRP A 521 -3.98 5.45 27.98
C TRP A 521 -4.03 6.09 29.38
N ASP A 522 -5.23 6.25 29.94
CA ASP A 522 -5.51 6.96 31.20
C ASP A 522 -4.78 6.44 32.47
N ASN A 523 -4.07 5.31 32.43
CA ASN A 523 -3.39 4.75 33.62
C ASN A 523 -1.92 4.33 33.43
N GLY A 524 -1.30 4.54 32.25
CA GLY A 524 0.14 4.28 32.03
C GLY A 524 0.61 2.84 32.31
N ASN A 525 -0.30 1.87 32.33
CA ASN A 525 0.02 0.50 32.69
C ASN A 525 0.15 -0.40 31.44
N TRP A 526 1.30 -1.05 31.27
CA TRP A 526 1.62 -1.88 30.10
C TRP A 526 1.78 -3.34 30.51
N SER A 527 1.15 -4.27 29.81
CA SER A 527 1.51 -5.70 29.89
C SER A 527 2.42 -6.12 28.74
N SER A 528 3.16 -7.22 28.93
CA SER A 528 3.91 -7.86 27.84
C SER A 528 3.02 -8.45 26.75
N GLU A 529 1.73 -8.70 27.04
CA GLU A 529 0.74 -9.22 26.08
C GLU A 529 0.19 -8.12 25.16
N ASP A 530 0.06 -6.89 25.66
CA ASP A 530 -0.29 -5.73 24.83
C ASP A 530 0.82 -5.47 23.81
N PHE A 531 2.07 -5.40 24.27
CA PHE A 531 3.25 -5.26 23.40
C PHE A 531 3.38 -6.41 22.40
N ALA A 532 3.07 -7.65 22.81
CA ALA A 532 3.07 -8.82 21.93
C ALA A 532 2.16 -8.66 20.70
N ALA A 533 0.95 -8.11 20.89
CA ALA A 533 0.01 -7.90 19.80
C ALA A 533 0.44 -6.77 18.85
N GLY A 534 1.21 -5.79 19.35
CA GLY A 534 1.62 -4.60 18.62
C GLY A 534 2.68 -4.78 17.54
N PHE A 535 3.53 -5.81 17.62
CA PHE A 535 4.71 -5.96 16.75
C PHE A 535 4.57 -7.11 15.74
N TRP A 536 5.19 -6.93 14.57
CA TRP A 536 5.48 -7.96 13.58
C TRP A 536 6.97 -8.33 13.72
N PHE A 537 7.27 -9.62 13.62
CA PHE A 537 8.62 -10.17 13.78
C PHE A 537 9.08 -10.79 12.46
N GLU A 538 10.36 -10.61 12.13
CA GLU A 538 11.00 -11.39 11.08
C GLU A 538 11.20 -12.84 11.53
N ASN A 539 10.97 -13.78 10.61
CA ASN A 539 11.10 -15.20 10.89
C ASN A 539 12.56 -15.62 11.15
N HIS A 540 13.53 -14.83 10.68
CA HIS A 540 14.97 -15.12 10.79
C HIS A 540 15.63 -14.19 11.80
N PRO A 541 16.49 -14.71 12.69
CA PRO A 541 17.26 -13.87 13.60
C PRO A 541 18.49 -13.26 12.91
N VAL A 542 18.99 -12.15 13.47
CA VAL A 542 20.19 -11.44 13.02
C VAL A 542 21.12 -11.14 14.20
N GLU A 543 22.41 -10.98 13.93
CA GLU A 543 23.36 -10.43 14.91
C GLU A 543 23.13 -8.92 15.05
N GLU A 544 22.61 -8.46 16.20
CA GLU A 544 22.64 -7.04 16.58
C GLU A 544 23.84 -6.78 17.50
N VAL A 545 24.54 -5.65 17.30
CA VAL A 545 25.57 -5.21 18.25
C VAL A 545 24.88 -4.77 19.53
N LEU A 546 25.09 -5.51 20.62
CA LEU A 546 24.68 -5.09 21.95
C LEU A 546 25.61 -3.96 22.41
N TYR A 547 26.92 -4.22 22.53
CA TYR A 547 27.92 -3.20 22.89
C TYR A 547 29.06 -3.15 21.86
N TYR A 548 29.34 -1.95 21.37
CA TYR A 548 30.55 -1.69 20.59
C TYR A 548 31.76 -1.66 21.52
N THR A 549 32.80 -2.43 21.19
CA THR A 549 34.01 -2.53 22.00
C THR A 549 35.26 -2.48 21.12
N PRO A 550 35.63 -1.30 20.58
CA PRO A 550 36.81 -1.18 19.73
C PRO A 550 38.07 -1.69 20.47
N ASN A 551 38.73 -2.69 19.87
CA ASN A 551 39.86 -3.44 20.47
C ASN A 551 39.52 -4.17 21.78
N GLY A 552 38.26 -4.54 22.01
CA GLY A 552 37.78 -5.21 23.23
C GLY A 552 37.57 -4.29 24.43
N MET A 553 37.60 -2.97 24.24
CA MET A 553 37.54 -1.96 25.30
C MET A 553 36.21 -1.19 25.29
N LEU A 554 35.66 -0.96 26.48
CA LEU A 554 34.69 0.11 26.76
C LEU A 554 35.48 1.41 26.99
N ARG A 555 35.00 2.53 26.45
CA ARG A 555 35.70 3.83 26.49
C ARG A 555 34.73 4.96 26.85
N ASP A 556 35.07 5.78 27.84
CA ASP A 556 34.27 6.96 28.19
C ASP A 556 34.15 7.91 26.99
N GLY A 557 32.94 8.39 26.70
CA GLY A 557 32.68 9.27 25.57
C GLY A 557 32.59 8.59 24.21
N GLU A 558 32.55 7.25 24.13
CA GLU A 558 32.25 6.54 22.88
C GLU A 558 30.85 6.93 22.38
N ARG A 559 30.70 7.20 21.08
CA ARG A 559 29.43 7.53 20.41
C ARG A 559 29.35 6.86 19.04
N VAL A 560 28.25 6.16 18.77
CA VAL A 560 27.95 5.57 17.45
C VAL A 560 26.49 5.80 17.12
N GLU A 561 26.23 6.44 15.99
CA GLU A 561 24.89 6.69 15.45
C GLU A 561 24.76 6.06 14.06
N THR A 562 23.62 5.43 13.78
CA THR A 562 23.32 4.78 12.50
C THR A 562 21.88 5.01 12.09
N ASP A 563 21.66 5.48 10.86
CA ASP A 563 20.35 5.51 10.21
C ASP A 563 20.23 4.38 9.18
N THR A 564 19.11 3.66 9.20
CA THR A 564 18.80 2.60 8.23
C THR A 564 17.32 2.64 7.86
N THR A 565 17.00 2.57 6.57
CA THR A 565 15.63 2.34 6.07
C THR A 565 15.39 0.83 5.94
N VAL A 566 14.29 0.33 6.50
CA VAL A 566 13.88 -1.08 6.39
C VAL A 566 12.48 -1.16 5.78
N HIS A 567 12.35 -2.01 4.75
CA HIS A 567 11.07 -2.30 4.09
C HIS A 567 10.57 -3.67 4.54
N THR A 568 9.42 -3.73 5.21
CA THR A 568 8.77 -4.99 5.60
C THR A 568 7.48 -5.21 4.81
N PRO A 569 6.87 -6.41 4.85
CA PRO A 569 5.54 -6.63 4.30
C PRO A 569 4.42 -5.80 4.95
N VAL A 570 4.72 -5.07 6.04
CA VAL A 570 3.74 -4.35 6.87
C VAL A 570 3.85 -2.83 6.66
N ALA A 571 5.08 -2.28 6.63
CA ALA A 571 5.37 -0.88 6.30
C ALA A 571 6.86 -0.66 6.00
N THR A 572 7.22 0.54 5.55
CA THR A 572 8.61 1.03 5.57
C THR A 572 8.87 1.80 6.86
N TYR A 573 10.04 1.60 7.44
CA TYR A 573 10.49 2.25 8.67
C TYR A 573 11.84 2.93 8.47
N LEU A 574 11.97 4.14 9.01
CA LEU A 574 13.24 4.80 9.24
C LEU A 574 13.69 4.45 10.67
N ILE A 575 14.88 3.87 10.80
CA ILE A 575 15.42 3.42 12.09
C ILE A 575 16.67 4.22 12.38
N HIS A 576 16.60 5.08 13.38
CA HIS A 576 17.76 5.71 14.00
C HIS A 576 18.18 4.87 15.21
N ARG A 577 19.45 4.52 15.31
CA ARG A 577 20.04 3.96 16.54
C ARG A 577 21.18 4.86 17.00
N SER A 578 21.28 5.07 18.31
CA SER A 578 22.44 5.66 18.95
C SER A 578 22.95 4.78 20.09
N PHE A 579 24.28 4.76 20.24
CA PHE A 579 25.01 4.06 21.28
C PHE A 579 25.98 5.03 21.92
N ALA A 580 26.00 5.08 23.25
CA ALA A 580 26.88 5.92 24.03
C ALA A 580 27.46 5.17 25.24
N VAL A 581 28.72 5.40 25.54
CA VAL A 581 29.37 4.95 26.79
C VAL A 581 29.83 6.16 27.58
N ASP A 582 29.53 6.19 28.87
CA ASP A 582 29.91 7.24 29.81
C ASP A 582 30.49 6.61 31.09
N ALA A 583 31.52 7.22 31.67
CA ALA A 583 31.91 6.93 33.05
C ALA A 583 30.85 7.50 34.01
N ASP A 584 30.38 6.69 34.97
CA ASP A 584 29.26 7.04 35.85
C ASP A 584 29.45 6.49 37.28
N GLU A 585 28.59 6.89 38.21
CA GLU A 585 28.46 6.22 39.52
C GLU A 585 27.05 5.68 39.73
N VAL A 586 26.94 4.50 40.34
CA VAL A 586 25.66 3.81 40.52
C VAL A 586 25.51 3.26 41.92
N THR A 587 24.33 3.46 42.51
CA THR A 587 23.98 2.90 43.83
C THR A 587 22.88 1.85 43.66
N VAL A 588 23.11 0.66 44.23
CA VAL A 588 22.22 -0.51 44.17
C VAL A 588 22.21 -1.25 45.51
N PRO A 589 21.16 -2.01 45.86
CA PRO A 589 21.01 -2.71 47.14
C PRO A 589 21.89 -3.98 47.27
N ALA A 590 23.13 -3.96 46.77
CA ALA A 590 24.00 -5.13 46.60
C ALA A 590 25.05 -5.32 47.72
N LYS A 591 24.83 -4.80 48.93
CA LYS A 591 25.86 -4.80 49.98
C LYS A 591 26.19 -6.20 50.51
N LEU A 592 27.41 -6.67 50.22
CA LEU A 592 27.96 -7.96 50.64
C LEU A 592 27.89 -8.31 52.14
N ILE A 593 27.74 -7.33 53.03
CA ILE A 593 27.61 -7.55 54.48
C ILE A 593 26.41 -6.75 55.00
N THR A 594 25.31 -7.47 55.23
CA THR A 594 23.98 -6.96 55.63
C THR A 594 23.76 -6.94 57.15
N GLY A 595 24.63 -7.57 57.95
CA GLY A 595 24.52 -7.61 59.41
C GLY A 595 25.85 -7.77 60.16
N TYR A 596 25.76 -7.78 61.50
CA TYR A 596 26.89 -7.88 62.43
C TYR A 596 26.53 -8.73 63.66
N ILE A 597 27.51 -9.04 64.51
CA ILE A 597 27.28 -9.66 65.83
C ILE A 597 27.23 -8.55 66.88
N ASN A 598 26.14 -8.47 67.62
CA ASN A 598 25.96 -7.45 68.67
C ASN A 598 26.72 -7.80 69.96
N ALA A 599 26.73 -6.89 70.93
CA ALA A 599 27.46 -7.05 72.20
C ALA A 599 26.94 -8.20 73.09
N GLN A 600 25.79 -8.79 72.76
CA GLN A 600 25.19 -9.93 73.45
C GLN A 600 25.46 -11.26 72.71
N GLY A 601 26.14 -11.23 71.56
CA GLY A 601 26.48 -12.42 70.78
C GLY A 601 25.45 -12.84 69.73
N ASN A 602 24.37 -12.08 69.55
CA ASN A 602 23.34 -12.39 68.54
C ASN A 602 23.72 -11.76 67.19
N LYS A 603 23.37 -12.41 66.08
CA LYS A 603 23.40 -11.79 64.75
C LYS A 603 22.26 -10.76 64.66
N THR A 604 22.55 -9.60 64.09
CA THR A 604 21.63 -8.45 63.97
C THR A 604 21.88 -7.74 62.65
N CYS A 605 20.82 -7.24 62.02
CA CYS A 605 20.92 -6.58 60.71
C CYS A 605 21.40 -5.12 60.82
N TYR A 606 22.06 -4.62 59.76
CA TYR A 606 22.39 -3.19 59.65
C TYR A 606 21.17 -2.34 59.30
N ALA A 607 20.25 -2.86 58.47
CA ALA A 607 19.01 -2.18 58.08
C ALA A 607 18.04 -2.00 59.26
N ASP A 608 17.87 -3.05 60.06
CA ASP A 608 17.07 -3.01 61.30
C ASP A 608 17.84 -3.64 62.46
N THR A 609 18.32 -2.79 63.37
CA THR A 609 19.04 -3.22 64.58
C THR A 609 18.18 -3.92 65.63
N THR A 610 16.86 -3.97 65.43
CA THR A 610 15.91 -4.73 66.28
C THR A 610 15.65 -6.14 65.76
N MET A 611 15.93 -6.40 64.48
CA MET A 611 15.79 -7.72 63.86
C MET A 611 16.95 -8.64 64.28
N MET A 612 16.61 -9.77 64.90
CA MET A 612 17.55 -10.85 65.23
C MET A 612 17.36 -11.99 64.23
N VAL A 613 18.44 -12.35 63.55
CA VAL A 613 18.42 -13.32 62.44
C VAL A 613 19.24 -14.56 62.75
N SER A 614 18.91 -15.69 62.11
CA SER A 614 19.71 -16.90 62.17
C SER A 614 20.87 -16.87 61.17
N ASP A 615 20.65 -16.24 60.01
CA ASP A 615 21.67 -15.94 59.00
C ASP A 615 21.63 -14.50 58.48
N TYR A 616 22.74 -13.99 57.94
CA TYR A 616 22.80 -12.64 57.37
C TYR A 616 22.02 -12.53 56.06
N ASP A 617 21.75 -13.66 55.40
CA ASP A 617 20.85 -13.77 54.26
C ASP A 617 19.38 -13.45 54.59
N GLU A 618 18.99 -13.44 55.87
CA GLU A 618 17.65 -13.03 56.33
C GLU A 618 17.53 -11.50 56.52
N CYS A 619 18.64 -10.76 56.42
CA CYS A 619 18.63 -9.31 56.60
C CYS A 619 18.21 -8.58 55.31
N PRO A 620 17.41 -7.50 55.41
CA PRO A 620 17.09 -6.65 54.26
C PRO A 620 18.36 -6.18 53.54
N ALA A 621 18.24 -6.07 52.22
CA ALA A 621 19.30 -5.60 51.36
C ALA A 621 19.66 -4.13 51.69
N MET A 622 20.89 -3.74 51.34
CA MET A 622 21.45 -2.44 51.72
C MET A 622 22.25 -1.85 50.57
N ASP A 623 22.21 -0.53 50.45
CA ASP A 623 22.86 0.18 49.36
C ASP A 623 24.39 0.07 49.36
N THR A 624 24.94 -0.03 48.17
CA THR A 624 26.37 0.07 47.84
C THR A 624 26.52 0.95 46.61
N THR A 625 27.39 1.96 46.69
CA THR A 625 27.73 2.85 45.58
C THR A 625 29.02 2.39 44.91
N PHE A 626 28.97 2.18 43.60
CA PHE A 626 30.11 1.84 42.76
C PHE A 626 30.52 3.06 41.92
N THR A 627 31.81 3.39 41.94
CA THR A 627 32.40 4.55 41.23
C THR A 627 33.34 4.14 40.09
N ASP A 628 33.56 2.84 39.89
CA ASP A 628 34.33 2.27 38.79
C ASP A 628 33.34 1.54 37.87
N CYS A 629 32.56 2.35 37.15
CA CYS A 629 31.38 1.93 36.41
C CYS A 629 31.31 2.64 35.06
N PHE A 630 30.93 1.90 34.02
CA PHE A 630 30.47 2.47 32.76
C PHE A 630 28.95 2.39 32.69
N ARG A 631 28.28 3.50 32.34
CA ARG A 631 26.91 3.48 31.87
C ARG A 631 26.92 3.39 30.35
N ILE A 632 26.24 2.40 29.81
CA ILE A 632 25.97 2.26 28.39
C ILE A 632 24.53 2.71 28.14
N THR A 633 24.36 3.65 27.21
CA THR A 633 23.05 4.11 26.73
C THR A 633 22.86 3.61 25.30
N ARG A 634 21.79 2.85 25.05
CA ARG A 634 21.35 2.45 23.71
C ARG A 634 19.99 3.09 23.47
N GLU A 635 19.83 3.91 22.43
CA GLU A 635 18.52 4.44 22.02
C GLU A 635 18.21 4.00 20.59
N MET A 636 16.96 3.63 20.34
CA MET A 636 16.44 3.25 19.03
C MET A 636 15.13 3.99 18.81
N ARG A 637 15.03 4.73 17.70
CA ARG A 637 13.80 5.36 17.23
C ARG A 637 13.41 4.73 15.91
N MET A 638 12.16 4.30 15.82
CA MET A 638 11.58 3.67 14.65
C MET A 638 10.40 4.52 14.20
N THR A 639 10.52 5.18 13.06
CA THR A 639 9.50 6.07 12.49
C THR A 639 8.88 5.39 11.27
N MET A 640 7.56 5.22 11.25
CA MET A 640 6.84 4.61 10.13
C MET A 640 6.61 5.64 9.01
N GLU A 641 6.99 5.30 7.78
CA GLU A 641 6.74 6.18 6.64
C GLU A 641 5.23 6.30 6.35
N GLY A 642 4.78 7.52 6.02
CA GLY A 642 3.40 7.83 5.70
C GLY A 642 2.64 8.48 6.86
N ASN A 643 2.37 7.73 7.94
CA ASN A 643 1.65 8.26 9.11
C ASN A 643 2.56 8.98 10.12
N ALA A 644 3.88 8.85 9.99
CA ALA A 644 4.89 9.45 10.88
C ALA A 644 4.71 9.10 12.37
N VAL A 645 4.07 7.96 12.67
CA VAL A 645 4.07 7.40 14.03
C VAL A 645 5.48 6.95 14.35
N GLU A 646 5.94 7.25 15.55
CA GLU A 646 7.26 6.85 16.04
C GLU A 646 7.13 5.99 17.29
N TYR A 647 7.94 4.92 17.34
CA TYR A 647 8.20 4.14 18.54
C TYR A 647 9.64 4.38 18.97
N GLY A 648 9.86 4.70 20.25
CA GLY A 648 11.19 4.87 20.81
C GLY A 648 11.46 3.90 21.94
N GLU A 649 12.69 3.42 22.01
CA GLU A 649 13.21 2.48 22.99
C GLU A 649 14.55 3.01 23.50
N ARG A 650 14.76 3.04 24.81
CA ARG A 650 16.02 3.45 25.42
C ARG A 650 16.38 2.49 26.54
N ASP A 651 17.60 2.00 26.50
CA ASP A 651 18.17 0.99 27.38
C ASP A 651 19.42 1.58 28.05
N LEU A 652 19.47 1.56 29.38
CA LEU A 652 20.57 2.07 30.20
C LEU A 652 21.15 0.94 31.05
N THR A 653 22.32 0.42 30.69
CA THR A 653 23.01 -0.63 31.46
C THR A 653 24.21 -0.04 32.22
N TRP A 654 24.30 -0.30 33.52
CA TRP A 654 25.48 0.01 34.33
C TRP A 654 26.34 -1.24 34.54
N LEU A 655 27.58 -1.17 34.07
CA LEU A 655 28.58 -2.23 34.14
C LEU A 655 29.67 -1.87 35.15
N VAL A 656 29.84 -2.71 36.17
CA VAL A 656 30.83 -2.50 37.25
C VAL A 656 31.91 -3.56 37.21
N LYS A 657 33.15 -3.11 37.39
CA LYS A 657 34.35 -3.96 37.37
C LYS A 657 34.25 -5.13 38.36
N GLY A 658 34.33 -6.36 37.84
CA GLY A 658 34.28 -7.61 38.60
C GLY A 658 32.89 -8.04 39.10
N PHE A 659 31.84 -7.25 38.82
CA PHE A 659 30.44 -7.58 39.15
C PHE A 659 29.58 -7.80 37.91
N GLY A 660 29.96 -7.27 36.74
CA GLY A 660 29.16 -7.33 35.53
C GLY A 660 28.06 -6.27 35.53
N ILE A 661 26.87 -6.65 35.05
CA ILE A 661 25.67 -5.80 35.09
C ILE A 661 25.25 -5.62 36.55
N VAL A 662 25.08 -4.37 37.00
CA VAL A 662 24.56 -4.07 38.35
C VAL A 662 23.21 -3.36 38.35
N ARG A 663 22.90 -2.61 37.28
CA ARG A 663 21.61 -1.96 37.08
C ARG A 663 21.32 -1.94 35.59
N ASP A 664 20.06 -2.10 35.22
CA ASP A 664 19.61 -2.09 33.84
C ASP A 664 18.21 -1.47 33.76
N GLU A 665 18.00 -0.48 32.89
CA GLU A 665 16.77 0.30 32.83
C GLU A 665 16.28 0.50 31.40
N VAL A 666 15.09 -0.04 31.12
CA VAL A 666 14.42 0.14 29.83
C VAL A 666 13.29 1.15 29.94
N TYR A 667 13.31 2.12 29.03
CA TYR A 667 12.28 3.11 28.78
C TYR A 667 11.70 2.91 27.37
N VAL A 668 10.41 3.19 27.23
CA VAL A 668 9.68 3.15 25.96
C VAL A 668 8.91 4.45 25.74
N ARG A 669 8.65 4.79 24.48
CA ARG A 669 7.77 5.91 24.11
C ARG A 669 7.02 5.66 22.80
N TRP A 670 6.01 6.50 22.58
CA TRP A 670 5.27 6.61 21.33
C TRP A 670 5.12 8.08 20.96
N SER A 671 5.10 8.39 19.66
CA SER A 671 4.94 9.75 19.13
C SER A 671 3.74 10.47 19.75
N GLU A 672 4.01 11.63 20.34
CA GLU A 672 3.02 12.47 21.02
C GLU A 672 2.31 13.43 20.05
N ALA A 673 1.34 14.21 20.56
CA ALA A 673 0.65 15.20 19.74
C ALA A 673 1.58 16.36 19.33
N PRO A 674 1.45 16.92 18.11
CA PRO A 674 2.32 18.00 17.64
C PRO A 674 2.38 19.19 18.61
N GLY A 675 3.58 19.51 19.09
CA GLY A 675 3.83 20.60 20.04
C GLY A 675 3.85 20.21 21.52
N SER A 676 3.84 18.91 21.84
CA SER A 676 4.18 18.41 23.19
C SER A 676 5.65 17.98 23.28
N GLU A 677 6.19 17.89 24.50
CA GLU A 677 7.55 17.42 24.77
C GLU A 677 7.62 15.89 24.74
N GLU A 678 8.74 15.31 24.31
CA GLU A 678 8.97 13.86 24.25
C GLU A 678 8.85 13.21 25.64
N GLN A 679 7.95 12.24 25.82
CA GLN A 679 7.70 11.55 27.10
C GLN A 679 8.21 10.10 27.08
N TRP A 680 9.24 9.85 27.87
CA TRP A 680 9.80 8.51 28.09
C TRP A 680 9.18 7.85 29.32
N PHE A 681 8.63 6.66 29.16
CA PHE A 681 7.99 5.89 30.23
C PHE A 681 8.89 4.73 30.65
N GLY A 682 9.20 4.62 31.94
CA GLY A 682 9.97 3.50 32.48
C GLY A 682 9.18 2.18 32.35
N TYR A 683 9.74 1.21 31.65
CA TYR A 683 9.12 -0.08 31.38
C TYR A 683 9.50 -1.12 32.44
N SER A 684 10.80 -1.33 32.66
CA SER A 684 11.30 -2.20 33.72
C SER A 684 12.74 -1.86 34.10
N LYS A 685 13.05 -2.02 35.38
CA LYS A 685 14.37 -1.76 35.99
C LYS A 685 14.85 -3.00 36.72
N TRP A 686 16.11 -3.37 36.55
CA TRP A 686 16.81 -4.38 37.34
C TRP A 686 17.84 -3.70 38.23
N GLU A 687 17.96 -4.13 39.48
CA GLU A 687 19.00 -3.70 40.42
C GLU A 687 19.64 -4.93 41.07
N LEU A 688 20.96 -5.01 41.14
CA LEU A 688 21.68 -6.15 41.69
C LEU A 688 21.28 -6.40 43.15
N HIS A 689 20.78 -7.60 43.44
CA HIS A 689 20.57 -8.10 44.79
C HIS A 689 21.80 -8.90 45.24
N ARG A 690 22.20 -9.92 44.48
CA ARG A 690 23.21 -10.89 44.91
C ARG A 690 23.98 -11.46 43.74
N TYR A 691 25.31 -11.39 43.82
CA TYR A 691 26.22 -11.97 42.85
C TYR A 691 26.78 -13.30 43.38
N HIS A 692 26.29 -14.42 42.87
CA HIS A 692 26.91 -15.72 43.13
C HIS A 692 28.00 -15.98 42.09
N ASN A 693 29.25 -15.68 42.46
CA ASN A 693 30.39 -16.17 41.68
C ASN A 693 30.48 -17.69 41.84
N GLY A 694 29.98 -18.44 40.85
CA GLY A 694 30.13 -19.89 40.78
C GLY A 694 31.61 -20.23 40.86
N GLY A 695 32.03 -20.77 42.00
CA GLY A 695 33.45 -20.96 42.30
C GLY A 695 34.12 -21.73 41.18
N SER A 696 35.12 -21.11 40.54
CA SER A 696 35.61 -21.51 39.23
C SER A 696 35.82 -23.02 39.14
N ARG A 697 35.05 -23.70 38.27
CA ARG A 697 35.59 -24.90 37.63
C ARG A 697 36.96 -24.50 37.10
N SER A 698 37.99 -25.26 37.49
CA SER A 698 39.35 -25.12 36.97
C SER A 698 39.36 -25.53 35.49
N GLY A 699 38.78 -24.66 34.66
CA GLY A 699 38.21 -25.00 33.36
C GLY A 699 38.92 -24.36 32.17
N GLY A 700 39.90 -23.48 32.40
CA GLY A 700 40.74 -22.95 31.34
C GLY A 700 41.35 -24.08 30.52
N MET A 701 40.93 -24.19 29.25
CA MET A 701 41.33 -25.14 28.19
C MET A 701 41.25 -26.66 28.53
N LEU A 702 41.81 -27.11 29.65
CA LEU A 702 41.79 -28.49 30.15
C LEU A 702 40.40 -28.97 30.60
N GLY A 703 39.50 -28.06 31.01
CA GLY A 703 38.12 -28.42 31.38
C GLY A 703 37.33 -28.95 30.18
N ARG A 704 37.35 -28.21 29.07
CA ARG A 704 36.75 -28.60 27.78
C ARG A 704 37.32 -29.88 27.18
N VAL A 705 38.53 -30.29 27.58
CA VAL A 705 39.13 -31.59 27.16
C VAL A 705 38.53 -32.79 27.93
N LEU A 706 37.99 -32.56 29.13
CA LEU A 706 37.40 -33.62 29.97
C LEU A 706 35.87 -33.72 29.84
N ALA A 707 35.21 -32.61 29.51
CA ALA A 707 33.81 -32.58 29.09
C ALA A 707 33.66 -31.57 27.93
N PRO A 708 33.46 -32.01 26.68
CA PRO A 708 33.14 -31.10 25.59
C PRO A 708 31.72 -30.56 25.78
N ALA A 709 31.53 -29.27 25.50
CA ALA A 709 30.21 -28.64 25.55
C ALA A 709 29.24 -29.33 24.56
N ARG A 710 27.98 -29.45 24.96
CA ARG A 710 26.95 -30.14 24.17
C ARG A 710 26.35 -29.19 23.15
N THR A 711 26.36 -29.64 21.91
CA THR A 711 25.83 -28.93 20.75
C THR A 711 24.32 -29.14 20.65
N VAL A 712 23.51 -28.08 20.84
CA VAL A 712 22.03 -28.10 20.90
C VAL A 712 21.44 -27.21 19.81
N LYS A 713 20.21 -27.49 19.37
CA LYS A 713 19.47 -26.65 18.41
C LYS A 713 18.43 -25.79 19.12
N LEU A 714 18.17 -24.59 18.57
CA LEU A 714 17.21 -23.62 19.11
C LEU A 714 15.80 -24.22 19.33
N SER A 715 15.33 -25.03 18.37
CA SER A 715 14.06 -25.76 18.44
C SER A 715 14.03 -26.93 19.42
N ARG A 716 15.14 -27.22 20.10
CA ARG A 716 15.30 -28.36 21.02
C ARG A 716 15.79 -27.97 22.42
N LEU A 717 15.84 -26.68 22.78
CA LEU A 717 16.19 -26.25 24.14
C LEU A 717 15.25 -26.86 25.20
N GLN A 718 13.98 -27.08 24.84
CA GLN A 718 12.97 -27.78 25.65
C GLN A 718 13.33 -29.25 26.00
N ASP A 719 14.21 -29.89 25.24
CA ASP A 719 14.62 -31.27 25.48
C ASP A 719 15.73 -31.38 26.54
N GLU A 720 16.35 -30.26 26.93
CA GLU A 720 17.46 -30.19 27.88
C GLU A 720 16.96 -29.85 29.30
N PRO A 721 17.02 -30.80 30.27
CA PRO A 721 16.48 -30.56 31.62
C PRO A 721 17.24 -29.48 32.40
N GLU A 722 18.52 -29.27 32.09
CA GLU A 722 19.38 -28.27 32.73
C GLU A 722 18.95 -26.84 32.35
N LEU A 723 18.32 -26.67 31.18
CA LEU A 723 17.67 -25.43 30.74
C LEU A 723 16.23 -25.27 31.28
N GLY A 724 15.77 -26.16 32.16
CA GLY A 724 14.42 -26.17 32.73
C GLY A 724 13.35 -26.80 31.83
N ALA A 725 13.74 -27.47 30.74
CA ALA A 725 12.84 -28.00 29.70
C ALA A 725 11.93 -26.92 29.05
N ASP A 726 12.42 -25.68 29.01
CA ASP A 726 11.70 -24.54 28.48
C ASP A 726 11.98 -24.35 26.96
N PRO A 727 10.95 -24.22 26.10
CA PRO A 727 11.15 -23.94 24.68
C PRO A 727 11.73 -22.54 24.43
N TYR A 728 12.49 -22.40 23.34
CA TYR A 728 12.81 -21.08 22.82
C TYR A 728 11.53 -20.34 22.39
N GLN A 729 11.44 -19.05 22.71
CA GLN A 729 10.32 -18.20 22.36
C GLN A 729 10.87 -17.00 21.60
N VAL A 730 10.23 -16.63 20.48
CA VAL A 730 10.57 -15.38 19.79
C VAL A 730 10.04 -14.22 20.63
N THR A 731 10.94 -13.34 21.06
CA THR A 731 10.63 -12.19 21.92
C THR A 731 11.26 -10.93 21.34
N ARG A 732 10.75 -9.76 21.75
CA ARG A 732 11.41 -8.48 21.52
C ARG A 732 12.18 -8.12 22.79
N THR A 733 13.48 -7.95 22.65
CA THR A 733 14.39 -7.54 23.71
C THR A 733 14.87 -6.11 23.48
N ALA A 734 14.75 -5.26 24.49
CA ALA A 734 15.43 -3.97 24.57
C ALA A 734 16.73 -4.20 25.35
N GLY A 735 17.84 -4.31 24.63
CA GLY A 735 19.10 -4.80 25.20
C GLY A 735 18.91 -6.16 25.88
N LEU A 736 19.06 -6.19 27.20
CA LEU A 736 18.97 -7.38 28.03
C LEU A 736 17.54 -7.75 28.42
N GLN A 737 16.58 -6.80 28.40
CA GLN A 737 15.24 -7.04 28.94
C GLN A 737 14.20 -7.36 27.87
N ARG A 738 13.33 -8.31 28.18
CA ARG A 738 12.17 -8.62 27.34
C ARG A 738 11.07 -7.56 27.49
N ILE A 739 10.70 -6.92 26.37
CA ILE A 739 9.62 -5.92 26.31
C ILE A 739 8.34 -6.42 25.60
N GLY A 740 8.44 -7.51 24.85
CA GLY A 740 7.29 -8.14 24.20
C GLY A 740 7.59 -9.58 23.80
N LYS A 741 6.54 -10.36 23.54
CA LYS A 741 6.62 -11.77 23.12
C LYS A 741 5.90 -11.94 21.78
N ALA A 742 6.36 -12.79 20.87
CA ALA A 742 5.57 -13.10 19.69
C ALA A 742 4.31 -13.89 20.11
N ALA A 743 3.14 -13.53 19.59
CA ALA A 743 1.95 -14.34 19.75
C ALA A 743 2.19 -15.73 19.15
N GLY A 744 2.11 -16.78 19.97
CA GLY A 744 2.28 -18.16 19.53
C GLY A 744 1.28 -18.50 18.43
N LYS A 745 1.75 -19.15 17.36
CA LYS A 745 0.91 -19.76 16.32
C LYS A 745 0.34 -21.09 16.81
#